data_AF-A0A0C3C0B6-F1
#
_entry.id   AF-A0A0C3C0B6-F1
#
_cell.length_a   1.000
_cell.length_b   1.000
_cell.length_c   1.000
_cell.angle_alpha   90.00
_cell.angle_beta   90.00
_cell.angle_gamma   90.00
#
_symmetry.space_group_name_H-M   'P 1'
#
loop_
_entity.id
_entity.type
_entity.pdbx_description
1 polymer ?
#
loop_
_entity_poly.entity_id
_entity_poly.type
_entity_poly.pdbx_seq_one_letter_code
_entity_poly.pdbx_strand_id
1 'polypeptide(L)'
;MNTRCIAQGEEILHEEESDFLLHHSPTLDGFIVDSGDEKRPHNAVRSSPKPTIFSKLRVRNLGCCHLFFLPKSSRLLRASLRVIRFLPVIVLSTLLSILVTVIIYGGIPASYRDVRRRERALPQHRWELCPRGRMSMKRSCHEGVPEEDGRYFLRFPDHVWGHGLNNVLQEAILTTHLALTSHLPSKETSDRISLPHLRTPVFEDYVWSHFPLPWTLYDFKLRQTRVPLGAYLGGVLAGGDWHNGGDDERNGTTPSSTTNQGNQQRAVSAEYFEFVCPPSRRVEIIYGQDPIAGPPPNAPAADILTWWRKRLQQDDVREEKCVVVRERRRRIFDSEFFGSSNMLSIFEQELRTSPIITHFEWAPIVPGAVSRSVGRFLGVDAVSRLSLPSNSSPDLPASDSTLTSSRPPRHSASTRTGPSLPPPMIPSLLAVHLRRGDYKRHCKRLASWDAQYMGLNGALANGGGDRFQWLDDARSSRGLDAGGGRAGDLTTPEERKEAYYFEHCLPTIPQIVSRLAEVRKEYELGLDKSISETGTLKSVYVLTNGWPHFLQELKDKLMEDGWETVFGTSDLEEDGKRSKEAKSVQGAKKGGLTKEEQGVSVAVDMGLAESAEVFVGNGFSSLSANVVMLRSAKGFKTLSNRML
;
A
#
# COMPACT_ATOMS: atom_id res chain seq x y z
N MET A 1 -27.48 -0.83 49.21
CA MET A 1 -26.12 -0.84 48.63
C MET A 1 -26.18 -1.63 47.34
N ASN A 2 -26.29 -0.92 46.23
CA ASN A 2 -26.30 -1.45 44.87
C ASN A 2 -24.87 -1.36 44.33
N THR A 3 -24.33 -2.45 43.79
CA THR A 3 -23.11 -2.38 42.96
C THR A 3 -23.28 -3.32 41.78
N ARG A 4 -23.42 -2.71 40.60
CA ARG A 4 -23.27 -3.31 39.28
C ARG A 4 -21.77 -3.47 39.00
N CYS A 5 -21.34 -4.63 38.51
CA CYS A 5 -20.06 -4.79 37.82
C CYS A 5 -20.33 -4.95 36.31
N ILE A 6 -19.82 -3.99 35.55
CA ILE A 6 -19.72 -3.98 34.09
C ILE A 6 -18.42 -4.72 33.74
N ALA A 7 -18.49 -5.72 32.87
CA ALA A 7 -17.32 -6.37 32.31
C ALA A 7 -16.92 -5.66 31.01
N GLN A 8 -15.81 -4.94 31.03
CA GLN A 8 -15.05 -4.56 29.83
C GLN A 8 -14.07 -5.71 29.54
N GLY A 9 -14.20 -6.33 28.37
CA GLY A 9 -13.18 -7.19 27.81
C GLY A 9 -12.32 -6.38 26.85
N GLU A 10 -11.13 -6.00 27.30
CA GLU A 10 -10.03 -5.60 26.42
C GLU A 10 -9.31 -6.87 25.96
N GLU A 11 -9.32 -7.13 24.66
CA GLU A 11 -8.57 -8.21 24.05
C GLU A 11 -7.29 -7.64 23.44
N ILE A 12 -6.17 -8.06 24.01
CA ILE A 12 -4.80 -7.66 23.68
C ILE A 12 -4.39 -8.40 22.40
N LEU A 13 -4.18 -7.66 21.30
CA LEU A 13 -3.48 -8.17 20.12
C LEU A 13 -1.98 -7.91 20.28
N HIS A 14 -1.21 -8.98 20.38
CA HIS A 14 0.24 -8.97 20.28
C HIS A 14 0.67 -8.56 18.86
N GLU A 15 1.32 -7.40 18.73
CA GLU A 15 2.23 -7.07 17.63
C GLU A 15 3.65 -7.26 18.14
N GLU A 16 4.48 -8.00 17.39
CA GLU A 16 5.92 -8.07 17.62
C GLU A 16 6.55 -6.70 17.37
N GLU A 17 7.25 -6.23 18.39
CA GLU A 17 8.06 -5.03 18.42
C GLU A 17 9.22 -5.11 17.42
N SER A 18 9.48 -4.00 16.74
CA SER A 18 10.85 -3.61 16.40
C SER A 18 11.10 -2.25 17.06
N ASP A 19 11.68 -2.30 18.26
CA ASP A 19 12.22 -1.16 18.98
C ASP A 19 13.22 -0.39 18.10
N PHE A 20 12.98 0.90 17.91
CA PHE A 20 14.04 1.86 17.64
C PHE A 20 14.06 2.85 18.80
N LEU A 21 14.95 2.58 19.76
CA LEU A 21 15.30 3.48 20.84
C LEU A 21 15.98 4.73 20.27
N LEU A 22 15.27 5.86 20.31
CA LEU A 22 15.85 7.20 20.24
C LEU A 22 16.61 7.47 21.55
N HIS A 23 17.93 7.32 21.54
CA HIS A 23 18.76 7.90 22.60
C HIS A 23 19.08 9.35 22.24
N HIS A 24 18.34 10.28 22.87
CA HIS A 24 18.82 11.64 23.07
C HIS A 24 19.93 11.60 24.13
N SER A 25 21.18 11.85 23.72
CA SER A 25 22.24 12.24 24.65
C SER A 25 22.18 13.75 24.87
N PRO A 26 22.02 14.25 26.12
CA PRO A 26 22.25 15.65 26.42
C PRO A 26 23.76 15.89 26.61
N THR A 27 24.22 16.99 26.03
CA THR A 27 25.54 17.58 26.24
C THR A 27 25.72 17.95 27.72
N LEU A 28 26.82 17.46 28.31
CA LEU A 28 27.32 17.79 29.65
C LEU A 28 28.21 19.03 29.55
N ASP A 29 27.82 20.12 30.21
CA ASP A 29 28.72 21.14 30.75
C ASP A 29 28.66 21.07 32.28
N GLY A 30 29.86 21.09 32.89
CA GLY A 30 30.12 20.54 34.22
C GLY A 30 29.88 21.46 35.43
N PHE A 31 30.02 20.86 36.63
CA PHE A 31 30.40 21.42 37.95
C PHE A 31 30.46 20.19 38.92
N ILE A 32 31.63 19.66 39.28
CA ILE A 32 32.46 19.89 40.49
C ILE A 32 31.87 19.36 41.84
N VAL A 33 32.52 18.30 42.38
CA VAL A 33 32.84 17.98 43.82
C VAL A 33 31.66 17.53 44.72
N ASP A 34 31.67 16.54 45.63
CA ASP A 34 32.68 15.75 46.36
C ASP A 34 32.08 14.42 46.91
N SER A 35 32.97 13.46 47.17
CA SER A 35 33.07 12.32 48.13
C SER A 35 31.92 11.78 49.03
N GLY A 36 32.02 10.47 49.37
CA GLY A 36 31.67 9.96 50.72
C GLY A 36 31.03 8.55 50.86
N ASP A 37 31.86 7.54 51.11
CA ASP A 37 31.75 6.42 52.07
C ASP A 37 30.53 5.45 52.19
N GLU A 38 30.79 4.19 51.83
CA GLU A 38 30.93 3.01 52.71
C GLU A 38 30.07 2.87 54.01
N LYS A 39 29.22 1.82 54.08
CA LYS A 39 29.24 0.71 55.10
C LYS A 39 27.87 -0.01 55.30
N ARG A 40 27.91 -1.36 55.24
CA ARG A 40 27.01 -2.34 55.93
C ARG A 40 27.44 -2.46 57.43
N PRO A 41 27.02 -3.42 58.31
CA PRO A 41 26.17 -4.64 58.20
C PRO A 41 25.31 -5.01 59.47
N HIS A 42 24.84 -6.28 59.53
CA HIS A 42 24.51 -7.18 60.68
C HIS A 42 23.02 -7.61 60.76
N ASN A 43 22.58 -8.85 61.05
CA ASN A 43 23.14 -10.19 61.41
C ASN A 43 22.03 -11.26 61.13
N ALA A 44 22.29 -12.44 60.52
CA ALA A 44 22.52 -13.78 61.11
C ALA A 44 21.50 -14.24 62.20
N VAL A 45 20.87 -15.43 62.16
CA VAL A 45 21.37 -16.78 62.59
C VAL A 45 20.28 -17.86 62.22
N ARG A 46 20.55 -18.89 61.37
CA ARG A 46 20.79 -20.36 61.65
C ARG A 46 19.81 -21.04 62.67
N SER A 47 19.32 -22.28 62.59
CA SER A 47 19.69 -23.53 61.90
C SER A 47 18.64 -24.64 62.16
N SER A 48 18.51 -25.59 61.22
CA SER A 48 17.86 -26.93 61.29
C SER A 48 18.50 -27.87 62.35
N PRO A 49 17.93 -29.05 62.79
CA PRO A 49 17.66 -30.25 61.96
C PRO A 49 16.51 -31.21 62.40
N LYS A 50 16.21 -32.22 61.56
CA LYS A 50 15.36 -33.42 61.84
C LYS A 50 16.14 -34.45 62.70
N PRO A 51 15.47 -35.41 63.39
CA PRO A 51 15.31 -36.76 62.83
C PRO A 51 14.04 -37.55 63.25
N THR A 52 13.80 -38.66 62.55
CA THR A 52 12.81 -39.75 62.75
C THR A 52 13.21 -40.76 63.84
N ILE A 53 12.26 -41.48 64.50
CA ILE A 53 12.35 -42.90 64.97
C ILE A 53 10.99 -43.42 65.54
N PHE A 54 10.87 -44.75 65.56
CA PHE A 54 9.73 -45.68 65.57
C PHE A 54 9.06 -46.08 66.92
N SER A 55 7.71 -46.26 66.87
CA SER A 55 6.84 -47.38 67.31
C SER A 55 6.82 -48.00 68.75
N LYS A 56 5.61 -48.12 69.34
CA LYS A 56 4.83 -49.36 69.70
C LYS A 56 3.99 -49.23 71.00
N LEU A 57 2.69 -49.57 70.91
CA LEU A 57 1.88 -50.49 71.78
C LEU A 57 0.38 -50.25 71.44
N ARG A 58 -0.33 -51.11 70.68
CA ARG A 58 -1.03 -52.37 71.04
C ARG A 58 -2.23 -52.17 71.99
N VAL A 59 -3.44 -52.55 71.53
CA VAL A 59 -4.41 -53.42 72.24
C VAL A 59 -5.55 -53.82 71.27
N ARG A 60 -5.85 -55.13 71.28
CA ARG A 60 -6.97 -55.92 70.73
C ARG A 60 -8.32 -55.48 71.38
N ASN A 61 -9.55 -55.77 70.96
CA ASN A 61 -10.20 -56.69 70.02
C ASN A 61 -11.72 -56.35 70.02
N LEU A 62 -12.40 -56.73 68.92
CA LEU A 62 -13.81 -57.15 68.78
C LEU A 62 -14.97 -56.21 69.19
N GLY A 63 -15.90 -56.02 68.23
CA GLY A 63 -17.29 -55.67 68.55
C GLY A 63 -18.13 -55.15 67.38
N CYS A 64 -18.70 -56.07 66.61
CA CYS A 64 -20.02 -56.01 65.96
C CYS A 64 -20.49 -54.78 65.15
N CYS A 65 -20.79 -55.08 63.87
CA CYS A 65 -22.01 -54.73 63.14
C CYS A 65 -22.62 -53.33 63.32
N HIS A 66 -22.50 -52.48 62.30
CA HIS A 66 -23.67 -51.93 61.62
C HIS A 66 -23.32 -51.55 60.18
N LEU A 67 -23.84 -52.32 59.24
CA LEU A 67 -23.98 -51.92 57.84
C LEU A 67 -24.89 -50.68 57.78
N PHE A 68 -24.33 -49.52 57.45
CA PHE A 68 -25.07 -48.50 56.74
C PHE A 68 -24.66 -48.54 55.27
N PHE A 69 -25.62 -48.94 54.45
CA PHE A 69 -25.58 -48.91 53.00
C PHE A 69 -25.26 -47.49 52.51
N LEU A 70 -24.06 -47.28 51.96
CA LEU A 70 -23.85 -46.24 50.96
C LEU A 70 -24.30 -46.79 49.61
N PRO A 71 -25.22 -46.12 48.88
CA PRO A 71 -25.73 -46.63 47.63
C PRO A 71 -24.62 -46.66 46.57
N LYS A 72 -24.55 -47.76 45.81
CA LYS A 72 -23.77 -47.91 44.58
C LYS A 72 -24.26 -46.88 43.53
N SER A 73 -23.82 -45.63 43.59
CA SER A 73 -24.01 -44.63 42.52
C SER A 73 -22.68 -44.20 41.88
N SER A 74 -21.67 -45.06 41.88
CA SER A 74 -20.35 -44.75 41.29
C SER A 74 -20.29 -44.86 39.75
N ARG A 75 -21.41 -45.11 39.06
CA ARG A 75 -21.48 -45.12 37.58
C ARG A 75 -21.79 -43.74 36.99
N LEU A 76 -22.68 -42.96 37.61
CA LEU A 76 -23.05 -41.62 37.14
C LEU A 76 -21.91 -40.61 37.35
N LEU A 77 -21.20 -40.68 38.49
CA LEU A 77 -20.04 -39.82 38.77
C LEU A 77 -18.83 -40.12 37.86
N ARG A 78 -18.65 -41.38 37.44
CA ARG A 78 -17.60 -41.78 36.49
C ARG A 78 -17.96 -41.43 35.05
N ALA A 79 -19.24 -41.41 34.70
CA ALA A 79 -19.73 -40.94 33.40
C ALA A 79 -19.59 -39.41 33.27
N SER A 80 -19.92 -38.64 34.31
CA SER A 80 -19.76 -37.17 34.32
C SER A 80 -18.30 -36.73 34.23
N LEU A 81 -17.38 -37.41 34.92
CA LEU A 81 -15.94 -37.15 34.80
C LEU A 81 -15.36 -37.47 33.41
N ARG A 82 -15.94 -38.43 32.67
CA ARG A 82 -15.54 -38.70 31.28
C ARG A 82 -16.01 -37.58 30.34
N VAL A 83 -17.25 -37.11 30.49
CA VAL A 83 -17.78 -35.99 29.69
C VAL A 83 -16.96 -34.72 29.93
N ILE A 84 -16.60 -34.42 31.18
CA ILE A 84 -15.75 -33.27 31.54
C ILE A 84 -14.34 -33.38 30.92
N ARG A 85 -13.79 -34.59 30.78
CA ARG A 85 -12.48 -34.80 30.12
C ARG A 85 -12.52 -34.63 28.60
N PHE A 86 -13.64 -34.91 27.95
CA PHE A 86 -13.80 -34.74 26.50
C PHE A 86 -14.30 -33.35 26.11
N LEU A 87 -14.92 -32.60 27.03
CA LEU A 87 -15.36 -31.23 26.80
C LEU A 87 -14.25 -30.31 26.23
N PRO A 88 -13.03 -30.24 26.78
CA PRO A 88 -11.96 -29.40 26.20
C PRO A 88 -11.55 -29.86 24.80
N VAL A 89 -11.58 -31.16 24.51
CA VAL A 89 -11.27 -31.71 23.17
C VAL A 89 -12.35 -31.31 22.17
N ILE A 90 -13.63 -31.38 22.55
CA ILE A 90 -14.76 -30.97 21.71
C ILE A 90 -14.72 -29.47 21.46
N VAL A 91 -14.48 -28.66 22.50
CA VAL A 91 -14.35 -27.20 22.37
C VAL A 91 -13.18 -26.85 21.44
N LEU A 92 -12.00 -27.44 21.64
CA LEU A 92 -10.84 -27.19 20.79
C LEU A 92 -11.07 -27.63 19.35
N SER A 93 -11.69 -28.80 19.12
CA SER A 93 -12.03 -29.30 17.79
C SER A 93 -13.04 -28.40 17.08
N THR A 94 -14.02 -27.87 17.81
CA THR A 94 -15.03 -26.95 17.27
C THR A 94 -14.40 -25.61 16.90
N LEU A 95 -13.56 -25.05 17.79
CA LEU A 95 -12.82 -23.81 17.52
C LEU A 95 -11.89 -23.96 16.32
N LEU A 96 -11.16 -25.08 16.21
CA LEU A 96 -10.31 -25.38 15.06
C LEU A 96 -11.15 -25.51 13.78
N SER A 97 -12.30 -26.18 13.84
CA SER A 97 -13.21 -26.32 12.70
C SER A 97 -13.76 -24.96 12.25
N ILE A 98 -14.14 -24.09 13.18
CA ILE A 98 -14.57 -22.72 12.90
C ILE A 98 -13.43 -21.93 12.25
N LEU A 99 -12.22 -21.97 12.82
CA LEU A 99 -11.06 -21.28 12.27
C LEU A 99 -10.75 -21.74 10.84
N VAL A 100 -10.70 -23.06 10.61
CA VAL A 100 -10.48 -23.63 9.27
C VAL A 100 -11.59 -23.20 8.32
N THR A 101 -12.85 -23.20 8.77
CA THR A 101 -13.99 -22.76 7.95
C THR A 101 -13.87 -21.28 7.59
N VAL A 102 -13.49 -20.40 8.53
CA VAL A 102 -13.29 -18.97 8.29
C VAL A 102 -12.16 -18.74 7.28
N ILE A 103 -11.04 -19.45 7.44
CA ILE A 103 -9.89 -19.37 6.53
C ILE A 103 -10.28 -19.84 5.11
N ILE A 104 -10.99 -20.97 5.00
CA ILE A 104 -11.45 -21.50 3.72
C ILE A 104 -12.51 -20.59 3.09
N TYR A 105 -13.39 -19.99 3.90
CA TYR A 105 -14.39 -19.03 3.43
C TYR A 105 -13.74 -17.77 2.82
N GLY A 106 -12.60 -17.34 3.37
CA GLY A 106 -11.77 -16.29 2.77
C GLY A 106 -11.20 -16.64 1.39
N GLY A 107 -11.16 -17.94 1.03
CA GLY A 107 -10.67 -18.42 -0.24
C GLY A 107 -9.14 -18.45 -0.35
N ILE A 108 -8.64 -19.16 -1.36
CA ILE A 108 -7.21 -19.17 -1.71
C ILE A 108 -6.94 -18.00 -2.66
N PRO A 109 -6.00 -17.08 -2.34
CA PRO A 109 -5.64 -15.96 -3.19
C PRO A 109 -5.10 -16.39 -4.55
N ALA A 110 -5.40 -15.61 -5.60
CA ALA A 110 -5.07 -15.94 -6.98
C ALA A 110 -3.57 -15.87 -7.28
N SER A 111 -2.93 -16.96 -7.72
CA SER A 111 -1.46 -17.08 -7.80
C SER A 111 -0.70 -16.11 -8.73
N TYR A 112 -1.38 -15.34 -9.59
CA TYR A 112 -0.79 -14.47 -10.64
C TYR A 112 0.27 -15.14 -11.52
N ARG A 113 0.17 -16.46 -11.73
CA ARG A 113 1.09 -17.22 -12.59
C ARG A 113 1.16 -16.70 -14.02
N ASP A 114 0.04 -16.24 -14.57
CA ASP A 114 0.01 -15.68 -15.93
C ASP A 114 0.66 -14.29 -16.00
N VAL A 115 0.58 -13.49 -14.93
CA VAL A 115 1.35 -12.24 -14.81
C VAL A 115 2.85 -12.56 -14.81
N ARG A 116 3.29 -13.53 -14.00
CA ARG A 116 4.69 -14.00 -14.00
C ARG A 116 5.17 -14.48 -15.36
N ARG A 117 4.33 -15.22 -16.08
CA ARG A 117 4.67 -15.70 -17.43
C ARG A 117 4.87 -14.52 -18.38
N ARG A 118 4.01 -13.51 -18.31
CA ARG A 118 4.15 -12.27 -19.11
C ARG A 118 5.38 -11.46 -18.72
N GLU A 119 5.64 -11.28 -17.42
CA GLU A 119 6.85 -10.60 -16.93
C GLU A 119 8.13 -11.26 -17.48
N ARG A 120 8.23 -12.60 -17.44
CA ARG A 120 9.39 -13.32 -18.01
C ARG A 120 9.48 -13.24 -19.53
N ALA A 121 8.36 -13.01 -20.20
CA ALA A 121 8.31 -12.88 -21.66
C ALA A 121 8.52 -11.43 -22.13
N LEU A 122 8.85 -10.50 -21.22
CA LEU A 122 9.15 -9.12 -21.58
C LEU A 122 10.36 -9.09 -22.55
N PRO A 123 10.27 -8.34 -23.67
CA PRO A 123 11.28 -8.37 -24.73
C PRO A 123 12.67 -7.90 -24.27
N GLN A 124 12.73 -7.08 -23.23
CA GLN A 124 13.98 -6.63 -22.63
C GLN A 124 14.68 -7.68 -21.76
N HIS A 125 14.03 -8.82 -21.46
CA HIS A 125 14.63 -9.95 -20.75
C HIS A 125 15.23 -10.91 -21.77
N ARG A 126 16.52 -10.71 -22.09
CA ARG A 126 17.28 -11.49 -23.07
C ARG A 126 17.84 -12.76 -22.45
N TRP A 127 16.95 -13.68 -22.06
CA TRP A 127 17.30 -14.95 -21.43
C TRP A 127 18.25 -15.81 -22.29
N GLU A 128 18.22 -15.62 -23.60
CA GLU A 128 19.01 -16.30 -24.62
C GLU A 128 20.50 -15.95 -24.61
N LEU A 129 20.92 -14.85 -23.96
CA LEU A 129 22.32 -14.45 -23.90
C LEU A 129 23.20 -15.46 -23.14
N CYS A 130 22.62 -16.41 -22.41
CA CYS A 130 23.39 -17.43 -21.70
C CYS A 130 23.79 -18.59 -22.65
N PRO A 131 25.09 -18.96 -22.74
CA PRO A 131 25.54 -20.06 -23.59
C PRO A 131 24.79 -21.37 -23.30
N ARG A 132 24.36 -22.05 -24.37
CA ARG A 132 23.50 -23.26 -24.31
C ARG A 132 24.17 -24.43 -23.60
N GLY A 133 23.86 -24.60 -22.32
CA GLY A 133 23.98 -25.88 -21.61
C GLY A 133 22.67 -26.21 -20.91
N ARG A 134 21.74 -26.88 -21.61
CA ARG A 134 20.42 -27.40 -21.13
C ARG A 134 19.80 -26.65 -19.94
N MET A 135 18.84 -25.77 -20.28
CA MET A 135 17.86 -25.16 -19.39
C MET A 135 17.46 -26.08 -18.21
N SER A 136 17.94 -25.73 -17.03
CA SER A 136 17.13 -25.85 -15.82
C SER A 136 16.87 -24.42 -15.37
N MET A 137 15.60 -24.05 -15.25
CA MET A 137 15.08 -22.71 -14.91
C MET A 137 15.47 -22.22 -13.49
N LYS A 138 16.46 -22.88 -12.86
CA LYS A 138 16.92 -22.69 -11.48
C LYS A 138 18.42 -22.41 -11.34
N ARG A 139 19.18 -22.33 -12.44
CA ARG A 139 20.62 -22.01 -12.37
C ARG A 139 20.87 -20.63 -12.96
N SER A 140 21.54 -19.78 -12.17
CA SER A 140 22.09 -18.50 -12.61
C SER A 140 23.09 -18.73 -13.76
N CYS A 141 23.31 -17.72 -14.63
CA CYS A 141 24.40 -17.76 -15.62
C CYS A 141 25.76 -17.69 -14.91
N HIS A 142 26.20 -18.83 -14.38
CA HIS A 142 27.49 -18.98 -13.72
C HIS A 142 28.65 -18.94 -14.73
N GLU A 143 28.39 -19.34 -15.97
CA GLU A 143 29.35 -19.32 -17.07
C GLU A 143 29.02 -18.17 -18.02
N GLY A 144 29.46 -16.97 -17.63
CA GLY A 144 29.53 -15.79 -18.49
C GLY A 144 28.25 -15.44 -19.26
N VAL A 145 27.41 -14.57 -18.70
CA VAL A 145 26.62 -13.68 -19.56
C VAL A 145 27.65 -12.94 -20.40
N PRO A 146 27.63 -13.07 -21.73
CA PRO A 146 28.53 -12.33 -22.59
C PRO A 146 28.45 -10.86 -22.23
N GLU A 147 29.54 -10.15 -22.45
CA GLU A 147 29.64 -8.69 -22.33
C GLU A 147 28.53 -7.94 -23.12
N GLU A 148 27.79 -8.68 -23.96
CA GLU A 148 26.72 -8.34 -24.90
C GLU A 148 25.39 -7.81 -24.32
N ASP A 149 25.01 -8.03 -23.05
CA ASP A 149 23.82 -7.31 -22.54
C ASP A 149 24.12 -5.78 -22.58
N GLY A 150 25.36 -5.38 -22.26
CA GLY A 150 25.82 -4.00 -22.39
C GLY A 150 25.13 -2.98 -21.47
N ARG A 151 24.05 -3.35 -20.78
CA ARG A 151 23.30 -2.48 -19.87
C ARG A 151 23.95 -2.42 -18.48
N TYR A 152 23.79 -1.26 -17.86
CA TYR A 152 24.07 -1.01 -16.46
C TYR A 152 22.75 -1.11 -15.70
N PHE A 153 22.76 -1.70 -14.51
CA PHE A 153 21.58 -1.96 -13.68
C PHE A 153 21.71 -1.24 -12.34
N LEU A 154 20.56 -0.82 -11.80
CA LEU A 154 20.46 -0.31 -10.44
C LEU A 154 19.27 -0.97 -9.74
N ARG A 155 19.54 -1.60 -8.60
CA ARG A 155 18.53 -2.36 -7.85
C ARG A 155 18.43 -1.90 -6.40
N PHE A 156 17.20 -1.83 -5.90
CA PHE A 156 16.85 -1.53 -4.51
C PHE A 156 16.06 -2.70 -3.91
N PRO A 157 16.73 -3.77 -3.46
CA PRO A 157 16.08 -5.00 -3.03
C PRO A 157 15.39 -4.89 -1.67
N ASP A 158 15.74 -3.88 -0.87
CA ASP A 158 15.30 -3.78 0.53
C ASP A 158 13.99 -2.98 0.68
N HIS A 159 13.22 -2.79 -0.40
CA HIS A 159 11.96 -2.04 -0.40
C HIS A 159 11.02 -2.33 0.78
N VAL A 160 10.19 -1.35 1.12
CA VAL A 160 9.19 -1.47 2.19
C VAL A 160 8.29 -2.69 1.97
N TRP A 161 8.14 -3.53 2.99
CA TRP A 161 7.37 -4.78 2.93
C TRP A 161 6.41 -4.90 4.11
N GLY A 162 5.37 -5.72 3.98
CA GLY A 162 4.36 -5.87 5.05
C GLY A 162 3.46 -4.65 5.26
N HIS A 163 3.60 -3.63 4.41
CA HIS A 163 2.77 -2.44 4.39
C HIS A 163 1.87 -2.42 3.15
N GLY A 164 0.84 -1.55 3.16
CA GLY A 164 -0.04 -1.38 2.00
C GLY A 164 0.72 -0.96 0.74
N LEU A 165 0.19 -1.36 -0.43
CA LEU A 165 0.76 -1.08 -1.76
C LEU A 165 1.25 0.36 -1.94
N ASN A 166 0.53 1.33 -1.37
CA ASN A 166 0.80 2.74 -1.57
C ASN A 166 2.14 3.22 -1.04
N ASN A 167 2.68 2.61 0.02
CA ASN A 167 4.03 2.92 0.49
C ASN A 167 5.08 2.37 -0.50
N VAL A 168 4.86 1.15 -1.00
CA VAL A 168 5.71 0.52 -2.01
C VAL A 168 5.69 1.29 -3.32
N LEU A 169 4.52 1.77 -3.74
CA LEU A 169 4.36 2.55 -4.97
C LEU A 169 5.15 3.86 -4.91
N GLN A 170 5.11 4.57 -3.78
CA GLN A 170 5.87 5.80 -3.59
C GLN A 170 7.39 5.57 -3.69
N GLU A 171 7.88 4.52 -3.04
CA GLU A 171 9.28 4.13 -3.10
C GLU A 171 9.69 3.68 -4.50
N ALA A 172 8.88 2.84 -5.16
CA ALA A 172 9.13 2.35 -6.52
C ALA A 172 9.22 3.50 -7.54
N ILE A 173 8.37 4.53 -7.40
CA ILE A 173 8.41 5.71 -8.27
C ILE A 173 9.74 6.45 -8.12
N LEU A 174 10.18 6.73 -6.89
CA LEU A 174 11.41 7.51 -6.68
C LEU A 174 12.68 6.72 -6.98
N THR A 175 12.74 5.45 -6.61
CA THR A 175 13.91 4.60 -6.90
C THR A 175 14.06 4.33 -8.39
N THR A 176 12.96 4.14 -9.12
CA THR A 176 12.97 4.07 -10.59
C THR A 176 13.39 5.41 -11.19
N HIS A 177 12.91 6.53 -10.65
CA HIS A 177 13.28 7.86 -11.13
C HIS A 177 14.77 8.14 -10.93
N LEU A 178 15.32 7.77 -9.78
CA LEU A 178 16.74 7.85 -9.49
C LEU A 178 17.58 7.00 -10.47
N ALA A 179 17.14 5.79 -10.80
CA ALA A 179 17.83 4.96 -11.79
C ALA A 179 17.84 5.62 -13.19
N LEU A 180 16.70 6.19 -13.61
CA LEU A 180 16.58 6.86 -14.91
C LEU A 180 17.35 8.19 -14.97
N THR A 181 17.51 8.89 -13.84
CA THR A 181 18.22 10.17 -13.78
C THR A 181 19.66 10.06 -13.27
N SER A 182 20.15 8.86 -12.96
CA SER A 182 21.49 8.66 -12.38
C SER A 182 22.61 9.19 -13.27
N HIS A 183 22.39 9.18 -14.58
CA HIS A 183 23.37 9.67 -15.57
C HIS A 183 23.47 11.20 -15.63
N LEU A 184 22.45 11.92 -15.16
CA LEU A 184 22.40 13.37 -15.23
C LEU A 184 23.45 14.00 -14.29
N PRO A 185 24.09 15.11 -14.71
CA PRO A 185 25.03 15.83 -13.85
C PRO A 185 24.32 16.45 -12.64
N SER A 186 25.01 16.54 -11.50
CA SER A 186 24.56 17.36 -10.37
C SER A 186 24.75 18.85 -10.69
N LYS A 187 23.76 19.70 -10.34
CA LYS A 187 23.77 21.15 -10.60
C LYS A 187 25.03 21.88 -10.06
N GLU A 188 25.71 21.31 -9.06
CA GLU A 188 26.93 21.87 -8.47
C GLU A 188 28.22 21.54 -9.23
N THR A 189 28.18 20.68 -10.24
CA THR A 189 29.39 20.17 -10.90
C THR A 189 29.39 20.58 -12.37
N SER A 190 29.67 21.87 -12.61
CA SER A 190 29.90 22.44 -13.95
C SER A 190 31.00 21.71 -14.73
N ASP A 191 31.98 21.11 -14.05
CA ASP A 191 33.26 20.76 -14.69
C ASP A 191 33.64 19.27 -14.68
N ARG A 192 32.75 18.32 -14.35
CA ARG A 192 33.11 16.88 -14.41
C ARG A 192 31.98 15.97 -14.92
N ILE A 193 32.23 15.45 -16.13
CA ILE A 193 31.80 14.17 -16.74
C ILE A 193 30.55 13.53 -16.12
N SER A 194 29.39 13.79 -16.74
CA SER A 194 28.18 12.97 -16.59
C SER A 194 28.51 11.48 -16.73
N LEU A 195 27.89 10.64 -15.92
CA LEU A 195 27.96 9.18 -16.06
C LEU A 195 27.71 8.82 -17.55
N PRO A 196 28.60 8.06 -18.23
CA PRO A 196 28.37 7.71 -19.64
C PRO A 196 27.16 6.79 -19.83
N HIS A 197 26.69 6.16 -18.75
CA HIS A 197 25.68 5.11 -18.81
C HIS A 197 24.45 5.45 -17.98
N LEU A 198 23.31 5.54 -18.66
CA LEU A 198 21.99 5.42 -18.04
C LEU A 198 21.90 4.05 -17.33
N ARG A 199 21.24 3.98 -16.18
CA ARG A 199 21.05 2.73 -15.43
C ARG A 199 19.64 2.21 -15.61
N THR A 200 19.54 0.91 -15.84
CA THR A 200 18.29 0.16 -16.00
C THR A 200 17.68 -0.08 -14.63
N PRO A 201 16.46 0.42 -14.37
CA PRO A 201 15.76 0.13 -13.13
C PRO A 201 15.45 -1.36 -13.00
N VAL A 202 15.53 -1.88 -11.78
CA VAL A 202 15.12 -3.24 -11.46
C VAL A 202 13.87 -3.15 -10.59
N PHE A 203 12.75 -3.69 -11.08
CA PHE A 203 11.50 -3.70 -10.32
C PHE A 203 11.38 -4.98 -9.49
N GLU A 204 10.91 -4.80 -8.26
CA GLU A 204 10.71 -5.86 -7.27
C GLU A 204 9.25 -6.31 -7.23
N ASP A 205 9.00 -7.43 -6.56
CA ASP A 205 7.64 -7.83 -6.20
C ASP A 205 7.05 -6.91 -5.14
N TYR A 206 5.72 -6.87 -5.05
CA TYR A 206 5.07 -6.44 -3.82
C TYR A 206 5.17 -7.54 -2.77
N VAL A 207 5.95 -7.32 -1.71
CA VAL A 207 6.16 -8.29 -0.63
C VAL A 207 5.30 -7.93 0.60
N TRP A 208 4.34 -8.80 0.93
CA TRP A 208 3.57 -8.70 2.17
C TRP A 208 4.26 -9.42 3.33
N SER A 209 4.94 -10.54 3.06
CA SER A 209 5.59 -11.33 4.09
C SER A 209 6.77 -12.10 3.51
N HIS A 210 7.83 -12.24 4.31
CA HIS A 210 8.98 -13.10 3.99
C HIS A 210 8.74 -14.58 4.32
N PHE A 211 7.54 -14.94 4.77
CA PHE A 211 7.18 -16.32 5.04
C PHE A 211 7.39 -17.19 3.77
N PRO A 212 8.02 -18.38 3.88
CA PRO A 212 8.46 -19.16 2.72
C PRO A 212 7.31 -19.78 1.91
N LEU A 213 6.11 -19.86 2.48
CA LEU A 213 4.93 -20.34 1.76
C LEU A 213 4.35 -19.23 0.87
N PRO A 214 3.63 -19.56 -0.21
CA PRO A 214 3.04 -18.56 -1.11
C PRO A 214 1.92 -17.74 -0.46
N TRP A 215 1.43 -18.15 0.71
CA TRP A 215 0.39 -17.45 1.46
C TRP A 215 0.76 -17.35 2.94
N THR A 216 0.31 -16.27 3.57
CA THR A 216 0.35 -16.03 5.01
C THR A 216 -1.05 -15.72 5.53
N LEU A 217 -1.28 -15.96 6.82
CA LEU A 217 -2.52 -15.59 7.48
C LEU A 217 -2.45 -14.11 7.92
N TYR A 218 -3.47 -13.33 7.59
CA TYR A 218 -3.62 -11.94 8.02
C TYR A 218 -5.12 -11.60 8.12
N ASP A 219 -5.56 -11.00 9.23
CA ASP A 219 -6.98 -10.72 9.51
C ASP A 219 -7.91 -11.92 9.26
N PHE A 220 -7.51 -13.09 9.73
CA PHE A 220 -8.22 -14.36 9.55
C PHE A 220 -8.47 -14.78 8.09
N LYS A 221 -7.76 -14.18 7.13
CA LYS A 221 -7.80 -14.51 5.70
C LYS A 221 -6.41 -14.89 5.19
N LEU A 222 -6.37 -15.76 4.18
CA LEU A 222 -5.14 -16.01 3.45
C LEU A 222 -4.81 -14.78 2.58
N ARG A 223 -3.58 -14.32 2.67
CA ARG A 223 -3.01 -13.29 1.81
C ARG A 223 -1.75 -13.81 1.16
N GLN A 224 -1.45 -13.35 -0.05
CA GLN A 224 -0.21 -13.73 -0.71
C GLN A 224 0.98 -13.12 0.00
N THR A 225 2.05 -13.90 0.12
CA THR A 225 3.32 -13.40 0.66
C THR A 225 4.02 -12.47 -0.33
N ARG A 226 3.87 -12.75 -1.64
CA ARG A 226 4.41 -11.94 -2.73
C ARG A 226 3.44 -11.86 -3.89
N VAL A 227 3.29 -10.68 -4.45
CA VAL A 227 2.49 -10.41 -5.65
C VAL A 227 3.44 -9.79 -6.69
N PRO A 228 3.45 -10.28 -7.94
CA PRO A 228 4.23 -9.64 -9.00
C PRO A 228 3.80 -8.18 -9.15
N LEU A 229 4.73 -7.24 -9.25
CA LEU A 229 4.37 -5.81 -9.38
C LEU A 229 3.53 -5.56 -10.63
N GLY A 230 3.75 -6.33 -11.70
CA GLY A 230 2.96 -6.31 -12.93
C GLY A 230 1.49 -6.73 -12.76
N ALA A 231 1.09 -7.21 -11.57
CA ALA A 231 -0.33 -7.45 -11.26
C ALA A 231 -1.05 -6.15 -10.88
N TYR A 232 -0.33 -5.19 -10.29
CA TYR A 232 -0.84 -3.87 -9.93
C TYR A 232 -0.56 -2.84 -11.02
N LEU A 233 0.68 -2.80 -11.50
CA LEU A 233 1.21 -1.71 -12.32
C LEU A 233 1.55 -2.16 -13.75
N GLY A 234 1.49 -1.22 -14.68
CA GLY A 234 1.99 -1.30 -16.05
C GLY A 234 3.05 -0.22 -16.30
N GLY A 235 3.21 0.18 -17.55
CA GLY A 235 4.11 1.28 -17.93
C GLY A 235 5.56 1.08 -17.45
N VAL A 236 6.28 2.19 -17.28
CA VAL A 236 7.72 2.19 -16.98
C VAL A 236 8.08 1.39 -15.73
N LEU A 237 7.25 1.47 -14.68
CA LEU A 237 7.48 0.80 -13.40
C LEU A 237 7.46 -0.74 -13.50
N ALA A 238 6.77 -1.29 -14.49
CA ALA A 238 6.68 -2.73 -14.73
C ALA A 238 7.34 -3.15 -16.06
N GLY A 239 8.25 -2.33 -16.60
CA GLY A 239 9.01 -2.65 -17.81
C GLY A 239 8.31 -2.36 -19.14
N GLY A 240 7.25 -1.55 -19.12
CA GLY A 240 6.60 -0.98 -20.29
C GLY A 240 7.47 0.05 -21.03
N ASP A 241 7.00 0.47 -22.20
CA ASP A 241 7.66 1.50 -23.01
C ASP A 241 7.34 2.91 -22.49
N TRP A 242 8.13 3.89 -22.90
CA TRP A 242 7.97 5.32 -22.59
C TRP A 242 8.24 6.24 -23.77
N HIS A 243 8.26 5.69 -24.99
CA HIS A 243 8.22 6.46 -26.22
C HIS A 243 6.85 6.33 -26.89
N ASN A 244 6.25 7.46 -27.23
CA ASN A 244 5.16 7.50 -28.19
C ASN A 244 5.74 7.07 -29.54
N GLY A 245 5.31 5.93 -30.09
CA GLY A 245 5.67 5.48 -31.44
C GLY A 245 5.10 6.35 -32.57
N GLY A 246 4.99 7.67 -32.37
CA GLY A 246 4.27 8.60 -33.25
C GLY A 246 5.13 9.48 -34.15
N ASP A 247 6.41 9.69 -33.82
CA ASP A 247 7.23 10.74 -34.48
C ASP A 247 8.32 10.20 -35.42
N ASP A 248 8.77 8.94 -35.27
CA ASP A 248 9.79 8.35 -36.16
C ASP A 248 9.21 7.65 -37.41
N GLU A 249 7.90 7.38 -37.47
CA GLU A 249 7.30 6.64 -38.58
C GLU A 249 6.86 7.55 -39.76
N ARG A 250 6.85 8.88 -39.58
CA ARG A 250 6.42 9.83 -40.63
C ARG A 250 7.45 10.07 -41.73
N ASN A 251 8.71 9.70 -41.53
CA ASN A 251 9.78 9.97 -42.49
C ASN A 251 10.14 8.79 -43.39
N GLY A 252 9.36 7.70 -43.42
CA GLY A 252 9.53 6.61 -44.40
C GLY A 252 10.89 5.90 -44.35
N THR A 253 11.77 6.26 -43.41
CA THR A 253 12.94 5.50 -43.03
C THR A 253 12.48 4.47 -42.03
N THR A 254 12.06 3.31 -42.53
CA THR A 254 12.16 2.05 -41.79
C THR A 254 13.48 2.09 -41.02
N PRO A 255 13.50 2.03 -39.68
CA PRO A 255 14.74 1.88 -38.95
C PRO A 255 15.31 0.56 -39.44
N SER A 256 16.31 0.62 -40.31
CA SER A 256 17.07 -0.57 -40.66
C SER A 256 17.55 -1.14 -39.34
N SER A 257 17.34 -2.42 -39.17
CA SER A 257 17.64 -3.27 -38.02
C SER A 257 19.14 -3.35 -37.69
N THR A 258 19.88 -2.24 -37.73
CA THR A 258 21.34 -2.24 -37.75
C THR A 258 22.02 -1.01 -37.12
N THR A 259 21.29 -0.12 -36.43
CA THR A 259 21.92 0.92 -35.57
C THR A 259 21.55 0.75 -34.10
N ASN A 260 22.53 0.26 -33.34
CA ASN A 260 22.54 -0.05 -31.90
C ASN A 260 22.37 1.16 -30.94
N GLN A 261 21.38 2.03 -31.13
CA GLN A 261 21.09 3.15 -30.20
C GLN A 261 19.61 3.33 -29.83
N GLY A 262 18.74 2.40 -30.21
CA GLY A 262 17.31 2.38 -29.80
C GLY A 262 16.98 1.33 -28.73
N ASN A 263 17.98 0.78 -28.02
CA ASN A 263 17.76 -0.23 -26.99
C ASN A 263 17.32 0.46 -25.68
N GLN A 264 16.07 0.92 -25.71
CA GLN A 264 15.33 1.60 -24.65
C GLN A 264 15.56 0.91 -23.29
N GLN A 265 15.97 1.68 -22.30
CA GLN A 265 16.38 1.15 -21.00
C GLN A 265 15.17 0.84 -20.09
N ARG A 266 14.28 -0.02 -20.59
CA ARG A 266 13.08 -0.49 -19.89
C ARG A 266 13.47 -1.25 -18.63
N ALA A 267 12.68 -1.07 -17.58
CA ALA A 267 12.91 -1.75 -16.31
C ALA A 267 12.87 -3.28 -16.50
N VAL A 268 13.71 -3.98 -15.74
CA VAL A 268 13.79 -5.46 -15.74
C VAL A 268 13.32 -6.01 -14.40
N SER A 269 12.84 -7.25 -14.39
CA SER A 269 12.41 -7.89 -13.14
C SER A 269 13.62 -8.23 -12.28
N ALA A 270 13.42 -8.26 -10.97
CA ALA A 270 14.43 -8.76 -10.04
C ALA A 270 14.90 -10.18 -10.39
N GLU A 271 14.02 -11.04 -10.90
CA GLU A 271 14.37 -12.39 -11.38
C GLU A 271 15.36 -12.35 -12.55
N TYR A 272 15.13 -11.49 -13.55
CA TYR A 272 16.06 -11.31 -14.65
C TYR A 272 17.39 -10.69 -14.19
N PHE A 273 17.34 -9.70 -13.30
CA PHE A 273 18.55 -9.13 -12.69
C PHE A 273 19.37 -10.20 -11.96
N GLU A 274 18.75 -11.04 -11.13
CA GLU A 274 19.43 -12.13 -10.43
C GLU A 274 20.10 -13.13 -11.39
N PHE A 275 19.51 -13.32 -12.57
CA PHE A 275 20.06 -14.15 -13.62
C PHE A 275 21.30 -13.53 -14.29
N VAL A 276 21.26 -12.23 -14.63
CA VAL A 276 22.38 -11.56 -15.34
C VAL A 276 23.47 -10.98 -14.44
N CYS A 277 23.11 -10.63 -13.20
CA CYS A 277 23.95 -10.05 -12.18
C CYS A 277 23.99 -10.98 -10.94
N PRO A 278 24.65 -12.15 -10.98
CA PRO A 278 24.82 -13.01 -9.80
C PRO A 278 25.60 -12.32 -8.68
N PRO A 279 25.54 -12.83 -7.42
CA PRO A 279 26.23 -12.22 -6.28
C PRO A 279 27.71 -11.90 -6.49
N SER A 280 28.44 -12.74 -7.25
CA SER A 280 29.87 -12.55 -7.55
C SER A 280 30.18 -11.35 -8.46
N ARG A 281 29.18 -10.74 -9.10
CA ARG A 281 29.34 -9.60 -10.02
C ARG A 281 28.75 -8.30 -9.46
N ARG A 282 28.16 -8.34 -8.27
CA ARG A 282 27.46 -7.19 -7.69
C ARG A 282 28.43 -6.30 -6.94
N VAL A 283 28.27 -5.00 -7.11
CA VAL A 283 28.78 -4.01 -6.17
C VAL A 283 27.63 -3.56 -5.29
N GLU A 284 27.78 -3.76 -3.98
CA GLU A 284 26.78 -3.37 -2.99
C GLU A 284 27.14 -2.04 -2.34
N ILE A 285 26.21 -1.09 -2.37
CA ILE A 285 26.28 0.17 -1.64
C ILE A 285 25.42 0.00 -0.39
N ILE A 286 26.04 -0.04 0.79
CA ILE A 286 25.32 -0.16 2.07
C ILE A 286 25.00 1.25 2.58
N TYR A 287 23.77 1.69 2.36
CA TYR A 287 23.27 2.98 2.80
C TYR A 287 22.95 2.96 4.31
N GLY A 288 23.37 4.00 5.04
CA GLY A 288 23.14 4.12 6.49
C GLY A 288 24.24 3.50 7.36
N GLN A 289 25.40 3.18 6.79
CA GLN A 289 26.60 2.75 7.51
C GLN A 289 27.83 3.58 7.06
N ASP A 290 28.72 3.92 8.01
CA ASP A 290 30.03 4.56 7.75
C ASP A 290 30.82 3.78 6.68
N PRO A 291 31.35 4.41 5.61
CA PRO A 291 31.51 5.87 5.38
C PRO A 291 30.36 6.57 4.65
N ILE A 292 29.29 5.87 4.33
CA ILE A 292 28.17 6.40 3.55
C ILE A 292 27.10 6.94 4.51
N ALA A 293 27.40 8.09 5.13
CA ALA A 293 26.47 8.78 6.03
C ALA A 293 25.19 9.28 5.30
N GLY A 294 25.28 9.50 3.99
CA GLY A 294 24.17 10.03 3.19
C GLY A 294 23.92 11.53 3.43
N PRO A 295 22.90 12.11 2.76
CA PRO A 295 22.35 13.41 3.16
C PRO A 295 21.79 13.35 4.59
N PRO A 296 21.60 14.45 5.33
CA PRO A 296 21.02 14.39 6.69
C PRO A 296 19.61 13.77 6.68
N PRO A 297 19.11 13.24 7.82
CA PRO A 297 17.69 12.89 7.96
C PRO A 297 16.82 14.08 7.57
N ASN A 298 15.67 13.83 6.95
CA ASN A 298 14.73 14.87 6.49
C ASN A 298 15.28 15.89 5.50
N ALA A 299 16.35 15.55 4.78
CA ALA A 299 16.81 16.37 3.67
C ALA A 299 15.71 16.55 2.61
N PRO A 300 15.63 17.71 1.96
CA PRO A 300 14.81 17.90 0.77
C PRO A 300 15.09 16.82 -0.27
N ALA A 301 14.06 16.40 -0.98
CA ALA A 301 14.16 15.33 -1.95
C ALA A 301 15.25 15.61 -3.02
N ALA A 302 15.35 16.87 -3.47
CA ALA A 302 16.34 17.29 -4.45
C ALA A 302 17.77 17.03 -3.99
N ASP A 303 18.05 17.20 -2.71
CA ASP A 303 19.37 16.97 -2.11
C ASP A 303 19.66 15.47 -2.02
N ILE A 304 18.65 14.66 -1.70
CA ILE A 304 18.75 13.20 -1.68
C ILE A 304 19.11 12.68 -3.08
N LEU A 305 18.37 13.10 -4.13
CA LEU A 305 18.70 12.69 -5.50
C LEU A 305 20.06 13.20 -5.96
N THR A 306 20.41 14.44 -5.62
CA THR A 306 21.72 15.01 -5.98
C THR A 306 22.85 14.24 -5.34
N TRP A 307 22.73 13.91 -4.07
CA TRP A 307 23.70 13.08 -3.36
C TRP A 307 23.82 11.69 -3.99
N TRP A 308 22.69 11.04 -4.32
CA TRP A 308 22.70 9.72 -4.96
C TRP A 308 23.31 9.74 -6.36
N ARG A 309 22.98 10.74 -7.18
CA ARG A 309 23.62 10.94 -8.50
C ARG A 309 25.14 11.05 -8.35
N LYS A 310 25.62 11.87 -7.42
CA LYS A 310 27.04 12.02 -7.12
C LYS A 310 27.67 10.70 -6.63
N ARG A 311 27.00 9.98 -5.73
CA ARG A 311 27.49 8.69 -5.20
C ARG A 311 27.64 7.64 -6.31
N LEU A 312 26.65 7.55 -7.21
CA LEU A 312 26.66 6.62 -8.35
C LEU A 312 27.70 6.98 -9.43
N GLN A 313 28.21 8.22 -9.40
CA GLN A 313 29.25 8.72 -10.31
C GLN A 313 30.68 8.55 -9.77
N GLN A 314 30.86 8.06 -8.53
CA GLN A 314 32.18 7.82 -7.97
C GLN A 314 32.89 6.63 -8.64
N ASP A 315 34.22 6.68 -8.71
CA ASP A 315 35.06 5.73 -9.45
C ASP A 315 34.86 4.26 -9.03
N ASP A 316 34.45 4.01 -7.78
CA ASP A 316 34.19 2.69 -7.23
C ASP A 316 32.86 2.06 -7.70
N VAL A 317 31.99 2.83 -8.34
CA VAL A 317 30.63 2.41 -8.75
C VAL A 317 30.32 2.78 -10.20
N ARG A 318 30.90 3.86 -10.71
CA ARG A 318 30.54 4.48 -11.99
C ARG A 318 30.54 3.48 -13.15
N GLU A 319 31.56 2.65 -13.24
CA GLU A 319 31.75 1.68 -14.33
C GLU A 319 31.16 0.30 -14.01
N GLU A 320 30.50 0.14 -12.86
CA GLU A 320 29.93 -1.12 -12.42
C GLU A 320 28.56 -1.39 -13.05
N LYS A 321 28.47 -2.52 -13.77
CA LYS A 321 27.25 -2.94 -14.46
C LYS A 321 26.14 -3.38 -13.50
N CYS A 322 26.49 -3.97 -12.36
CA CYS A 322 25.53 -4.59 -11.44
C CYS A 322 25.58 -3.91 -10.07
N VAL A 323 24.87 -2.80 -9.90
CA VAL A 323 24.85 -2.05 -8.63
C VAL A 323 23.60 -2.38 -7.84
N VAL A 324 23.80 -2.73 -6.56
CA VAL A 324 22.74 -3.01 -5.60
C VAL A 324 22.86 -2.05 -4.44
N VAL A 325 21.79 -1.34 -4.12
CA VAL A 325 21.74 -0.45 -2.96
C VAL A 325 21.02 -1.14 -1.83
N ARG A 326 21.76 -1.45 -0.76
CA ARG A 326 21.24 -2.06 0.46
C ARG A 326 20.93 -0.99 1.50
N GLU A 327 19.76 -1.04 2.10
CA GLU A 327 19.32 -0.09 3.12
C GLU A 327 19.51 -0.69 4.51
N ARG A 328 20.47 -0.17 5.27
CA ARG A 328 20.80 -0.66 6.61
C ARG A 328 20.66 0.48 7.61
N ARG A 329 19.82 0.29 8.63
CA ARG A 329 19.49 1.31 9.67
C ARG A 329 18.80 2.57 9.17
N ARG A 330 18.80 2.84 7.86
CA ARG A 330 18.18 4.01 7.25
C ARG A 330 17.63 3.70 5.86
N ARG A 331 16.47 4.27 5.54
CA ARG A 331 15.86 4.24 4.20
C ARG A 331 16.28 5.46 3.39
N ILE A 332 16.39 5.30 2.08
CA ILE A 332 16.62 6.39 1.13
C ILE A 332 15.43 7.36 1.17
N PHE A 333 14.23 6.79 1.12
CA PHE A 333 12.96 7.51 1.21
C PHE A 333 12.12 6.84 2.32
N ASP A 334 12.10 7.43 3.51
CA ASP A 334 11.32 6.93 4.66
C ASP A 334 9.92 7.55 4.74
N SER A 335 9.14 7.14 5.73
CA SER A 335 7.81 7.68 5.98
C SER A 335 7.81 9.17 6.33
N GLU A 336 8.87 9.68 6.96
CA GLU A 336 8.98 11.10 7.33
C GLU A 336 9.22 11.96 6.09
N PHE A 337 10.04 11.46 5.16
CA PHE A 337 10.24 12.03 3.85
C PHE A 337 8.91 12.18 3.08
N PHE A 338 8.08 11.14 3.02
CA PHE A 338 6.77 11.21 2.33
C PHE A 338 5.73 12.01 3.12
N GLY A 339 5.84 12.04 4.45
CA GLY A 339 4.98 12.78 5.38
C GLY A 339 5.25 14.28 5.49
N SER A 340 6.24 14.81 4.76
CA SER A 340 6.66 16.21 4.81
C SER A 340 6.66 16.87 3.44
N SER A 341 6.84 18.19 3.40
CA SER A 341 6.97 18.96 2.16
C SER A 341 8.25 18.68 1.37
N ASN A 342 9.18 17.87 1.91
CA ASN A 342 10.46 17.55 1.30
C ASN A 342 10.33 16.97 -0.12
N MET A 343 9.35 16.09 -0.33
CA MET A 343 9.03 15.49 -1.63
C MET A 343 8.68 16.52 -2.72
N LEU A 344 8.12 17.67 -2.33
CA LEU A 344 7.66 18.70 -3.28
C LEU A 344 8.80 19.35 -4.07
N SER A 345 10.00 19.39 -3.48
CA SER A 345 11.20 19.96 -4.12
C SER A 345 11.51 19.30 -5.47
N ILE A 346 11.29 17.97 -5.57
CA ILE A 346 11.46 17.22 -6.83
C ILE A 346 10.16 17.17 -7.61
N PHE A 347 9.02 17.01 -6.94
CA PHE A 347 7.76 16.77 -7.63
C PHE A 347 7.50 17.82 -8.71
N GLU A 348 7.58 19.11 -8.36
CA GLU A 348 7.29 20.20 -9.30
C GLU A 348 8.40 20.41 -10.35
N GLN A 349 9.66 20.07 -10.03
CA GLN A 349 10.81 20.39 -10.89
C GLN A 349 11.14 19.28 -11.89
N GLU A 350 11.05 18.01 -11.47
CA GLU A 350 11.61 16.87 -12.21
C GLU A 350 10.63 15.69 -12.30
N LEU A 351 9.95 15.32 -11.21
CA LEU A 351 9.15 14.09 -11.20
C LEU A 351 7.83 14.22 -11.98
N ARG A 352 7.16 15.39 -11.96
CA ARG A 352 5.89 15.59 -12.66
C ARG A 352 6.01 15.41 -14.19
N THR A 353 7.16 15.74 -14.77
CA THR A 353 7.46 15.54 -16.20
C THR A 353 8.21 14.24 -16.46
N SER A 354 8.61 13.52 -15.41
CA SER A 354 9.26 12.22 -15.51
C SER A 354 8.36 11.21 -16.23
N PRO A 355 8.92 10.38 -17.11
CA PRO A 355 8.18 9.33 -17.81
C PRO A 355 7.57 8.26 -16.91
N ILE A 356 8.04 8.15 -15.68
CA ILE A 356 7.40 7.32 -14.64
C ILE A 356 6.00 7.81 -14.32
N ILE A 357 5.79 9.13 -14.36
CA ILE A 357 4.53 9.79 -14.05
C ILE A 357 3.71 9.99 -15.32
N THR A 358 4.31 10.49 -16.41
CA THR A 358 3.59 10.78 -17.66
C THR A 358 3.18 9.52 -18.43
N HIS A 359 3.90 8.40 -18.23
CA HIS A 359 3.57 7.08 -18.79
C HIS A 359 3.25 6.08 -17.67
N PHE A 360 2.70 6.58 -16.56
CA PHE A 360 2.16 5.72 -15.52
C PHE A 360 0.96 4.94 -16.08
N GLU A 361 0.94 3.64 -15.85
CA GLU A 361 -0.19 2.80 -16.19
C GLU A 361 -0.49 1.82 -15.06
N TRP A 362 -1.77 1.52 -14.89
CA TRP A 362 -2.20 0.37 -14.11
C TRP A 362 -2.06 -0.92 -14.93
N ALA A 363 -1.89 -2.06 -14.26
CA ALA A 363 -1.91 -3.35 -14.94
C ALA A 363 -3.25 -3.57 -15.67
N PRO A 364 -3.30 -4.26 -16.83
CA PRO A 364 -4.51 -4.37 -17.66
C PRO A 364 -5.78 -4.88 -16.96
N ILE A 365 -5.61 -5.63 -15.86
CA ILE A 365 -6.72 -6.12 -15.05
C ILE A 365 -7.50 -4.99 -14.35
N VAL A 366 -6.82 -3.89 -14.01
CA VAL A 366 -7.38 -2.74 -13.27
C VAL A 366 -8.34 -1.91 -14.13
N PRO A 367 -7.97 -1.35 -15.30
CA PRO A 367 -8.90 -0.56 -16.10
C PRO A 367 -10.12 -1.37 -16.58
N GLY A 368 -9.94 -2.68 -16.81
CA GLY A 368 -11.05 -3.60 -17.08
C GLY A 368 -12.03 -3.70 -15.90
N ALA A 369 -11.53 -3.81 -14.67
CA ALA A 369 -12.36 -3.82 -13.46
C ALA A 369 -13.05 -2.45 -13.20
N VAL A 370 -12.32 -1.34 -13.39
CA VAL A 370 -12.85 0.02 -13.27
C VAL A 370 -14.00 0.24 -14.25
N SER A 371 -13.78 -0.07 -15.54
CA SER A 371 -14.80 0.11 -16.60
C SER A 371 -16.08 -0.68 -16.30
N ARG A 372 -15.95 -1.94 -15.85
CA ARG A 372 -17.11 -2.76 -15.48
C ARG A 372 -17.81 -2.24 -14.22
N SER A 373 -17.07 -1.74 -13.25
CA SER A 373 -17.64 -1.15 -12.03
C SER A 373 -18.43 0.11 -12.37
N VAL A 374 -17.87 1.00 -13.19
CA VAL A 374 -18.59 2.21 -13.65
C VAL A 374 -19.84 1.84 -14.44
N GLY A 375 -19.77 0.88 -15.37
CA GLY A 375 -20.95 0.41 -16.10
C GLY A 375 -22.03 -0.18 -15.20
N ARG A 376 -21.64 -0.85 -14.10
CA ARG A 376 -22.57 -1.46 -13.15
C ARG A 376 -23.28 -0.44 -12.26
N PHE A 377 -22.57 0.58 -11.77
CA PHE A 377 -23.12 1.52 -10.77
C PHE A 377 -23.60 2.84 -11.37
N LEU A 378 -22.99 3.29 -12.48
CA LEU A 378 -23.24 4.61 -13.08
C LEU A 378 -23.84 4.53 -14.51
N GLY A 379 -23.93 3.33 -15.08
CA GLY A 379 -24.51 3.09 -16.40
C GLY A 379 -23.51 3.20 -17.57
N VAL A 380 -23.98 2.83 -18.76
CA VAL A 380 -23.15 2.73 -19.99
C VAL A 380 -22.68 4.07 -20.54
N ASP A 381 -23.43 5.15 -20.28
CA ASP A 381 -23.07 6.50 -20.71
C ASP A 381 -21.82 7.00 -19.98
N ALA A 382 -21.67 6.65 -18.70
CA ALA A 382 -20.47 6.95 -17.92
C ALA A 382 -19.23 6.20 -18.45
N VAL A 383 -19.41 4.97 -18.93
CA VAL A 383 -18.33 4.18 -19.55
C VAL A 383 -17.87 4.80 -20.87
N SER A 384 -18.79 5.34 -21.67
CA SER A 384 -18.47 5.95 -22.96
C SER A 384 -17.63 7.22 -22.83
N ARG A 385 -17.77 7.95 -21.71
CA ARG A 385 -17.01 9.18 -21.42
C ARG A 385 -15.65 8.91 -20.76
N LEU A 386 -15.47 7.74 -20.15
CA LEU A 386 -14.23 7.32 -19.49
C LEU A 386 -13.01 7.23 -20.42
N SER A 387 -13.17 7.31 -21.75
CA SER A 387 -12.07 7.34 -22.75
C SER A 387 -10.92 6.38 -22.43
N LEU A 388 -11.22 5.18 -21.93
CA LEU A 388 -10.20 4.17 -21.66
C LEU A 388 -9.82 3.49 -22.98
N PRO A 389 -8.52 3.29 -23.28
CA PRO A 389 -8.11 2.48 -24.42
C PRO A 389 -8.69 1.08 -24.26
N SER A 390 -9.60 0.72 -25.16
CA SER A 390 -10.23 -0.58 -25.25
C SER A 390 -9.22 -1.60 -25.79
N ASN A 391 -8.33 -2.10 -24.93
CA ASN A 391 -7.62 -3.33 -25.28
C ASN A 391 -8.60 -4.49 -25.17
N SER A 392 -8.92 -5.02 -26.35
CA SER A 392 -9.78 -6.16 -26.65
C SER A 392 -9.57 -7.37 -25.72
N SER A 393 -10.68 -8.08 -25.50
CA SER A 393 -10.82 -9.33 -24.74
C SER A 393 -9.74 -10.39 -25.03
N PRO A 394 -9.52 -11.33 -24.10
CA PRO A 394 -8.65 -12.49 -24.32
C PRO A 394 -9.42 -13.55 -25.13
N ASP A 395 -9.38 -13.46 -26.45
CA ASP A 395 -9.81 -14.59 -27.28
C ASP A 395 -8.76 -15.70 -27.22
N LEU A 396 -9.18 -16.85 -26.68
CA LEU A 396 -8.49 -18.13 -26.74
C LEU A 396 -8.42 -18.59 -28.20
N PRO A 397 -7.29 -19.11 -28.71
CA PRO A 397 -7.23 -19.56 -30.09
C PRO A 397 -7.95 -20.90 -30.24
N ALA A 398 -9.13 -20.88 -30.84
CA ALA A 398 -9.71 -22.06 -31.47
C ALA A 398 -8.91 -22.38 -32.74
N SER A 399 -8.53 -23.64 -32.85
CA SER A 399 -7.83 -24.24 -33.96
C SER A 399 -8.73 -24.26 -35.19
N ASP A 400 -8.33 -23.65 -36.31
CA ASP A 400 -8.43 -24.33 -37.60
C ASP A 400 -7.53 -23.70 -38.68
N SER A 401 -7.03 -24.61 -39.49
CA SER A 401 -6.24 -24.52 -40.70
C SER A 401 -6.97 -23.77 -41.82
N THR A 402 -6.31 -22.82 -42.48
CA THR A 402 -6.29 -22.68 -43.96
C THR A 402 -5.39 -21.52 -44.38
N LEU A 403 -4.44 -21.84 -45.27
CA LEU A 403 -3.58 -20.90 -45.98
C LEU A 403 -4.41 -20.11 -47.00
N THR A 404 -4.53 -18.79 -46.83
CA THR A 404 -4.60 -17.85 -47.95
C THR A 404 -4.03 -16.49 -47.57
N SER A 405 -3.08 -16.04 -48.39
CA SER A 405 -2.45 -14.72 -48.40
C SER A 405 -3.47 -13.59 -48.54
N SER A 406 -3.56 -12.71 -47.54
CA SER A 406 -4.02 -11.33 -47.72
C SER A 406 -3.61 -10.45 -46.53
N ARG A 407 -2.64 -9.55 -46.78
CA ARG A 407 -2.42 -8.20 -46.23
C ARG A 407 -3.10 -7.86 -44.87
N PRO A 408 -2.35 -7.46 -43.83
CA PRO A 408 -2.96 -7.02 -42.56
C PRO A 408 -3.74 -5.70 -42.74
N PRO A 409 -4.82 -5.47 -41.98
CA PRO A 409 -5.58 -4.23 -42.05
C PRO A 409 -4.75 -3.08 -41.50
N ARG A 410 -4.69 -1.97 -42.24
CA ARG A 410 -4.15 -0.70 -41.76
C ARG A 410 -5.01 -0.25 -40.57
N HIS A 411 -4.46 -0.31 -39.36
CA HIS A 411 -4.98 0.47 -38.25
C HIS A 411 -4.76 1.94 -38.58
N SER A 412 -5.85 2.65 -38.86
CA SER A 412 -5.84 4.10 -39.02
C SER A 412 -5.43 4.74 -37.70
N ALA A 413 -4.15 5.06 -37.57
CA ALA A 413 -3.62 5.92 -36.53
C ALA A 413 -4.24 7.31 -36.72
N SER A 414 -5.28 7.61 -35.94
CA SER A 414 -5.86 8.94 -35.83
C SER A 414 -4.81 9.88 -35.23
N THR A 415 -4.10 10.56 -36.09
CA THR A 415 -3.23 11.70 -35.80
C THR A 415 -4.07 12.78 -35.12
N ARG A 416 -3.91 12.99 -33.80
CA ARG A 416 -4.51 14.13 -33.10
C ARG A 416 -3.41 15.10 -32.67
N THR A 417 -3.03 15.98 -33.60
CA THR A 417 -2.63 17.35 -33.26
C THR A 417 -3.92 18.17 -33.11
N GLY A 418 -4.48 18.14 -31.90
CA GLY A 418 -5.65 18.92 -31.48
C GLY A 418 -5.48 19.32 -30.02
N PRO A 419 -6.31 20.23 -29.47
CA PRO A 419 -6.22 20.63 -28.06
C PRO A 419 -6.22 19.37 -27.18
N SER A 420 -5.31 19.35 -26.18
CA SER A 420 -5.13 18.22 -25.26
C SER A 420 -6.48 17.63 -24.88
N LEU A 421 -6.70 16.36 -25.25
CA LEU A 421 -7.92 15.66 -24.84
C LEU A 421 -8.05 15.77 -23.32
N PRO A 422 -9.26 16.07 -22.80
CA PRO A 422 -9.48 16.09 -21.37
C PRO A 422 -9.11 14.71 -20.79
N PRO A 423 -8.64 14.66 -19.53
CA PRO A 423 -8.30 13.40 -18.92
C PRO A 423 -9.50 12.45 -18.90
N PRO A 424 -9.27 11.11 -18.95
CA PRO A 424 -10.33 10.14 -18.77
C PRO A 424 -11.00 10.37 -17.40
N MET A 425 -12.24 10.85 -17.42
CA MET A 425 -12.98 11.31 -16.26
C MET A 425 -14.33 10.59 -16.18
N ILE A 426 -14.77 10.26 -14.97
CA ILE A 426 -16.09 9.74 -14.64
C ILE A 426 -16.96 10.93 -14.20
N PRO A 427 -17.88 11.41 -15.04
CA PRO A 427 -18.63 12.61 -14.71
C PRO A 427 -19.61 12.39 -13.56
N SER A 428 -19.90 13.47 -12.84
CA SER A 428 -20.76 13.54 -11.66
C SER A 428 -20.36 12.61 -10.51
N LEU A 429 -19.14 12.06 -10.54
CA LEU A 429 -18.62 11.19 -9.48
C LEU A 429 -17.68 11.96 -8.54
N LEU A 430 -18.01 11.94 -7.27
CA LEU A 430 -17.09 12.23 -6.17
C LEU A 430 -16.54 10.90 -5.62
N ALA A 431 -15.23 10.75 -5.55
CA ALA A 431 -14.59 9.65 -4.83
C ALA A 431 -14.05 10.14 -3.48
N VAL A 432 -14.35 9.43 -2.39
CA VAL A 432 -13.87 9.77 -1.04
C VAL A 432 -13.07 8.63 -0.41
N HIS A 433 -11.87 8.94 0.07
CA HIS A 433 -11.01 7.98 0.72
C HIS A 433 -11.10 8.05 2.25
N LEU A 434 -11.69 7.01 2.84
CA LEU A 434 -11.89 6.89 4.27
C LEU A 434 -11.04 5.76 4.86
N ARG A 435 -10.00 6.13 5.61
CA ARG A 435 -9.20 5.16 6.38
C ARG A 435 -9.87 4.88 7.71
N ARG A 436 -10.13 3.61 7.99
CA ARG A 436 -10.75 3.08 9.23
C ARG A 436 -9.82 2.01 9.84
N GLY A 437 -10.35 1.16 10.71
CA GLY A 437 -9.61 0.01 11.27
C GLY A 437 -8.40 0.45 12.10
N ASP A 438 -7.20 0.11 11.62
CA ASP A 438 -5.90 0.42 12.22
C ASP A 438 -5.67 1.92 12.45
N TYR A 439 -6.40 2.77 11.72
CA TYR A 439 -6.26 4.22 11.83
C TYR A 439 -6.71 4.79 13.17
N LYS A 440 -7.54 4.11 13.97
CA LYS A 440 -7.90 4.60 15.32
C LYS A 440 -6.67 4.82 16.20
N ARG A 441 -5.73 3.86 16.19
CA ARG A 441 -4.45 3.99 16.91
C ARG A 441 -3.49 4.92 16.17
N HIS A 442 -3.53 4.94 14.84
CA HIS A 442 -2.64 5.76 14.03
C HIS A 442 -2.93 7.27 14.19
N CYS A 443 -4.19 7.70 14.18
CA CYS A 443 -4.56 9.11 14.31
C CYS A 443 -4.09 9.72 15.63
N LYS A 444 -4.17 8.96 16.74
CA LYS A 444 -3.61 9.38 18.02
C LYS A 444 -2.08 9.57 17.96
N ARG A 445 -1.38 8.68 17.25
CA ARG A 445 0.07 8.81 17.05
C ARG A 445 0.42 10.03 16.19
N LEU A 446 -0.33 10.27 15.11
CA LEU A 446 -0.15 11.46 14.27
C LEU A 446 -0.26 12.74 15.10
N ALA A 447 -1.23 12.83 16.02
CA ALA A 447 -1.34 13.94 16.95
C ALA A 447 -0.12 14.08 17.87
N SER A 448 0.42 12.96 18.37
CA SER A 448 1.63 12.97 19.23
C SER A 448 2.91 13.32 18.47
N TRP A 449 2.94 13.11 17.15
CA TRP A 449 4.10 13.37 16.29
C TRP A 449 4.07 14.74 15.62
N ASP A 450 3.04 15.55 15.87
CA ASP A 450 2.83 16.81 15.15
C ASP A 450 2.81 16.63 13.62
N ALA A 451 2.30 15.48 13.18
CA ALA A 451 2.33 15.09 11.79
C ALA A 451 1.53 16.07 10.93
N GLN A 452 2.11 16.47 9.80
CA GLN A 452 1.41 17.20 8.77
C GLN A 452 0.74 16.25 7.78
N TYR A 453 -0.04 16.78 6.85
CA TYR A 453 -0.46 16.03 5.68
C TYR A 453 0.76 15.52 4.90
N MET A 454 0.59 14.36 4.26
CA MET A 454 1.57 13.84 3.30
C MET A 454 1.94 14.93 2.30
N GLY A 455 3.21 15.03 1.91
CA GLY A 455 3.73 16.22 1.20
C GLY A 455 2.87 16.66 0.01
N LEU A 456 2.51 15.71 -0.86
CA LEU A 456 1.65 15.96 -2.04
C LEU A 456 0.21 16.34 -1.68
N ASN A 457 -0.36 15.74 -0.63
CA ASN A 457 -1.68 16.14 -0.13
C ASN A 457 -1.64 17.57 0.39
N GLY A 458 -0.59 17.93 1.16
CA GLY A 458 -0.38 19.28 1.69
C GLY A 458 -0.23 20.34 0.59
N ALA A 459 0.51 20.04 -0.49
CA ALA A 459 0.65 20.94 -1.62
C ALA A 459 -0.68 21.26 -2.30
N LEU A 460 -1.50 20.24 -2.58
CA LEU A 460 -2.79 20.44 -3.24
C LEU A 460 -3.83 21.05 -2.29
N ALA A 461 -3.84 20.65 -1.02
CA ALA A 461 -4.62 21.28 0.03
C ALA A 461 -4.41 22.80 0.07
N ASN A 462 -3.17 23.27 -0.04
CA ASN A 462 -2.87 24.69 -0.06
C ASN A 462 -3.44 25.43 -1.27
N GLY A 463 -3.54 24.77 -2.43
CA GLY A 463 -4.15 25.31 -3.64
C GLY A 463 -5.67 25.17 -3.71
N GLY A 464 -6.24 24.18 -3.01
CA GLY A 464 -7.68 23.90 -2.90
C GLY A 464 -8.38 24.53 -1.70
N GLY A 465 -7.62 25.11 -0.75
CA GLY A 465 -8.14 25.73 0.47
C GLY A 465 -8.20 24.81 1.69
N ASP A 466 -7.96 23.51 1.53
CA ASP A 466 -8.12 22.49 2.58
C ASP A 466 -6.88 22.31 3.46
N ARG A 467 -6.41 23.40 4.06
CA ARG A 467 -5.15 23.41 4.80
C ARG A 467 -5.28 22.72 6.16
N PHE A 468 -4.34 21.82 6.47
CA PHE A 468 -4.14 21.33 7.82
C PHE A 468 -3.29 22.33 8.59
N GLN A 469 -3.90 23.10 9.48
CA GLN A 469 -3.21 24.07 10.33
C GLN A 469 -3.77 23.97 11.74
N TRP A 470 -3.12 23.14 12.55
CA TRP A 470 -3.32 23.19 13.98
C TRP A 470 -2.75 24.50 14.52
N LEU A 471 -3.64 25.44 14.85
CA LEU A 471 -3.30 26.64 15.61
C LEU A 471 -3.66 26.34 17.06
N ASP A 472 -2.68 26.47 17.96
CA ASP A 472 -2.83 26.28 19.41
C ASP A 472 -3.64 27.41 20.07
N ASP A 473 -4.42 28.15 19.28
CA ASP A 473 -5.32 29.20 19.76
C ASP A 473 -6.74 28.64 19.94
N ALA A 474 -7.44 29.12 20.97
CA ALA A 474 -8.81 28.69 21.29
C ALA A 474 -9.84 28.90 20.15
N ARG A 475 -9.42 29.49 19.01
CA ARG A 475 -10.25 29.77 17.84
C ARG A 475 -10.20 28.69 16.76
N SER A 476 -9.24 27.76 16.79
CA SER A 476 -9.23 26.62 15.85
C SER A 476 -10.42 25.66 16.05
N SER A 477 -11.12 25.80 17.17
CA SER A 477 -12.36 25.12 17.59
C SER A 477 -13.59 25.27 16.68
N ARG A 478 -13.54 26.01 15.55
CA ARG A 478 -14.73 26.33 14.73
C ARG A 478 -15.44 25.12 14.10
N GLY A 479 -14.91 23.91 14.19
CA GLY A 479 -15.53 22.67 13.70
C GLY A 479 -16.20 21.79 14.77
N LEU A 480 -16.01 22.07 16.07
CA LEU A 480 -16.40 21.14 17.15
C LEU A 480 -17.93 21.04 17.39
N ASP A 481 -18.74 21.85 16.72
CA ASP A 481 -20.20 21.86 16.92
C ASP A 481 -20.97 20.86 16.02
N ALA A 482 -20.34 20.27 15.01
CA ALA A 482 -21.03 19.43 14.01
C ALA A 482 -21.10 17.92 14.35
N GLY A 483 -20.48 17.47 15.45
CA GLY A 483 -20.20 16.05 15.70
C GLY A 483 -20.36 15.58 17.15
N GLY A 484 -21.40 16.02 17.86
CA GLY A 484 -21.89 15.34 19.08
C GLY A 484 -21.03 15.41 20.35
N GLY A 485 -19.87 16.06 20.34
CA GLY A 485 -19.12 16.43 21.55
C GLY A 485 -19.16 17.94 21.73
N ARG A 486 -19.63 18.44 22.88
CA ARG A 486 -19.61 19.89 23.15
C ARG A 486 -18.16 20.36 23.19
N ALA A 487 -17.79 21.31 22.32
CA ALA A 487 -16.48 21.98 22.33
C ALA A 487 -16.09 22.51 23.74
N GLY A 488 -17.09 22.82 24.57
CA GLY A 488 -16.93 23.28 25.94
C GLY A 488 -16.51 22.22 26.98
N ASP A 489 -16.44 20.92 26.62
CA ASP A 489 -16.02 19.83 27.52
C ASP A 489 -14.56 19.38 27.31
N LEU A 490 -13.85 19.85 26.28
CA LEU A 490 -12.44 19.50 26.05
C LEU A 490 -11.53 20.42 26.86
N THR A 491 -11.04 19.93 28.00
CA THR A 491 -10.41 20.76 29.02
C THR A 491 -8.92 21.04 28.75
N THR A 492 -8.23 20.18 28.00
CA THR A 492 -6.78 20.30 27.78
C THR A 492 -6.41 20.64 26.32
N PRO A 493 -5.29 21.35 26.07
CA PRO A 493 -4.75 21.54 24.72
C PRO A 493 -4.53 20.23 23.96
N GLU A 494 -4.09 19.19 24.65
CA GLU A 494 -3.80 17.87 24.09
C GLU A 494 -5.09 17.18 23.61
N GLU A 495 -6.18 17.25 24.39
CA GLU A 495 -7.49 16.72 23.99
C GLU A 495 -8.05 17.45 22.77
N ARG A 496 -7.89 18.79 22.70
CA ARG A 496 -8.32 19.57 21.53
C ARG A 496 -7.49 19.22 20.28
N LYS A 497 -6.18 19.04 20.44
CA LYS A 497 -5.28 18.61 19.37
C LYS A 497 -5.68 17.22 18.88
N GLU A 498 -5.85 16.26 19.79
CA GLU A 498 -6.28 14.90 19.42
C GLU A 498 -7.62 14.96 18.66
N ALA A 499 -8.62 15.69 19.17
CA ALA A 499 -9.91 15.86 18.49
C ALA A 499 -9.77 16.44 17.06
N TYR A 500 -8.95 17.48 16.89
CA TYR A 500 -8.67 18.08 15.57
C TYR A 500 -8.03 17.08 14.61
N TYR A 501 -7.06 16.28 15.06
CA TYR A 501 -6.47 15.22 14.24
C TYR A 501 -7.52 14.16 13.88
N PHE A 502 -8.38 13.76 14.80
CA PHE A 502 -9.44 12.78 14.53
C PHE A 502 -10.46 13.26 13.50
N GLU A 503 -10.80 14.55 13.48
CA GLU A 503 -11.70 15.13 12.47
C GLU A 503 -11.16 14.96 11.04
N HIS A 504 -9.85 15.10 10.84
CA HIS A 504 -9.23 15.01 9.50
C HIS A 504 -8.75 13.58 9.18
N CYS A 505 -8.36 12.82 10.20
CA CYS A 505 -7.76 11.49 10.06
C CYS A 505 -8.78 10.33 10.12
N LEU A 506 -9.80 10.45 10.98
CA LEU A 506 -10.82 9.41 11.19
C LEU A 506 -12.19 10.05 11.50
N PRO A 507 -12.76 10.84 10.56
CA PRO A 507 -14.00 11.56 10.79
C PRO A 507 -15.18 10.63 11.09
N THR A 508 -16.12 11.16 11.86
CA THR A 508 -17.43 10.55 12.10
C THR A 508 -18.32 10.63 10.85
N ILE A 509 -19.37 9.82 10.78
CA ILE A 509 -20.33 9.86 9.65
C ILE A 509 -20.92 11.27 9.47
N PRO A 510 -21.39 11.98 10.52
CA PRO A 510 -21.88 13.36 10.36
C PRO A 510 -20.83 14.32 9.78
N GLN A 511 -19.57 14.22 10.23
CA GLN A 511 -18.47 15.02 9.68
C GLN A 511 -18.23 14.72 8.20
N ILE A 512 -18.23 13.44 7.81
CA ILE A 512 -18.08 13.02 6.41
C ILE A 512 -19.21 13.60 5.56
N VAL A 513 -20.47 13.44 5.98
CA VAL A 513 -21.64 13.95 5.25
C VAL A 513 -21.56 15.47 5.09
N SER A 514 -21.31 16.20 6.18
CA SER A 514 -21.15 17.66 6.16
C SER A 514 -20.04 18.09 5.19
N ARG A 515 -18.89 17.40 5.25
CA ARG A 515 -17.74 17.72 4.41
C ARG A 515 -18.02 17.48 2.92
N LEU A 516 -18.67 16.38 2.58
CA LEU A 516 -19.03 16.08 1.19
C LEU A 516 -20.11 17.03 0.65
N ALA A 517 -21.04 17.46 1.49
CA ALA A 517 -22.03 18.48 1.12
C ALA A 517 -21.37 19.84 0.83
N GLU A 518 -20.39 20.25 1.65
CA GLU A 518 -19.58 21.45 1.41
C GLU A 518 -18.81 21.36 0.10
N VAL A 519 -18.08 20.26 -0.12
CA VAL A 519 -17.31 20.04 -1.36
C VAL A 519 -18.23 20.08 -2.59
N ARG A 520 -19.40 19.43 -2.54
CA ARG A 520 -20.39 19.47 -3.62
C ARG A 520 -20.85 20.90 -3.92
N LYS A 521 -21.21 21.66 -2.90
CA LYS A 521 -21.65 23.06 -3.04
C LYS A 521 -20.55 23.96 -3.59
N GLU A 522 -19.32 23.85 -3.07
CA GLU A 522 -18.19 24.65 -3.55
C GLU A 522 -17.80 24.31 -4.98
N TYR A 523 -17.85 23.03 -5.34
CA TYR A 523 -17.61 22.59 -6.70
C TYR A 523 -18.64 23.20 -7.66
N GLU A 524 -19.92 23.12 -7.33
CA GLU A 524 -21.02 23.72 -8.12
C GLU A 524 -20.89 25.25 -8.27
N LEU A 525 -20.46 25.93 -7.20
CA LEU A 525 -20.24 27.39 -7.21
C LEU A 525 -18.99 27.80 -8.00
N GLY A 526 -17.94 26.95 -8.00
CA GLY A 526 -16.68 27.19 -8.69
C GLY A 526 -16.69 26.84 -10.18
N LEU A 527 -17.78 26.31 -10.70
CA LEU A 527 -17.93 26.02 -12.12
C LEU A 527 -18.10 27.32 -12.93
N ASP A 528 -17.12 27.58 -13.79
CA ASP A 528 -17.41 28.32 -15.02
C ASP A 528 -18.39 27.47 -15.83
N LYS A 529 -19.65 27.91 -15.89
CA LYS A 529 -20.76 27.20 -16.58
C LYS A 529 -20.50 26.95 -18.06
N SER A 530 -19.41 27.49 -18.63
CA SER A 530 -18.96 27.24 -20.00
C SER A 530 -18.12 25.96 -20.19
N ILE A 531 -17.70 25.26 -19.12
CA ILE A 531 -16.70 24.16 -19.21
C ILE A 531 -17.20 22.80 -18.68
N SER A 532 -18.19 22.74 -17.77
CA SER A 532 -18.75 21.46 -17.28
C SER A 532 -20.06 21.13 -18.01
N GLU A 533 -20.04 20.07 -18.81
CA GLU A 533 -21.23 19.54 -19.49
C GLU A 533 -22.24 18.88 -18.52
N THR A 534 -21.88 18.62 -17.26
CA THR A 534 -22.67 17.78 -16.32
C THR A 534 -23.23 18.51 -15.10
N GLY A 535 -22.74 19.71 -14.77
CA GLY A 535 -23.37 20.70 -13.89
C GLY A 535 -23.52 20.37 -12.39
N THR A 536 -23.41 19.11 -11.95
CA THR A 536 -23.66 18.71 -10.55
C THR A 536 -23.00 17.37 -10.22
N LEU A 537 -22.45 17.24 -9.01
CA LEU A 537 -21.98 15.95 -8.46
C LEU A 537 -23.19 15.17 -7.93
N LYS A 538 -23.38 13.94 -8.43
CA LYS A 538 -24.58 13.12 -8.18
C LYS A 538 -24.27 11.81 -7.49
N SER A 539 -23.06 11.30 -7.69
CA SER A 539 -22.65 9.98 -7.22
C SER A 539 -21.46 10.07 -6.27
N VAL A 540 -21.44 9.23 -5.26
CA VAL A 540 -20.29 9.05 -4.35
C VAL A 540 -19.76 7.63 -4.44
N TYR A 541 -18.45 7.53 -4.65
CA TYR A 541 -17.71 6.29 -4.45
C TYR A 541 -16.87 6.36 -3.18
N VAL A 542 -17.10 5.44 -2.24
CA VAL A 542 -16.40 5.36 -0.96
C VAL A 542 -15.34 4.27 -1.01
N LEU A 543 -14.07 4.66 -1.15
CA LEU A 543 -12.95 3.74 -1.03
C LEU A 543 -12.52 3.65 0.44
N THR A 544 -12.66 2.47 1.05
CA THR A 544 -12.46 2.30 2.51
C THR A 544 -12.08 0.89 2.92
N ASN A 545 -11.27 0.78 3.97
CA ASN A 545 -11.05 -0.47 4.74
C ASN A 545 -12.02 -0.61 5.92
N GLY A 546 -13.10 0.17 5.95
CA GLY A 546 -14.13 0.12 6.98
C GLY A 546 -14.96 -1.16 6.92
N TRP A 547 -15.59 -1.49 8.05
CA TRP A 547 -16.52 -2.62 8.13
C TRP A 547 -17.78 -2.39 7.28
N PRO A 548 -18.42 -3.46 6.76
CA PRO A 548 -19.63 -3.32 5.94
C PRO A 548 -20.76 -2.53 6.59
N HIS A 549 -20.96 -2.65 7.92
CA HIS A 549 -22.02 -1.91 8.62
C HIS A 549 -21.76 -0.39 8.65
N PHE A 550 -20.51 0.03 8.83
CA PHE A 550 -20.12 1.44 8.76
C PHE A 550 -20.38 2.01 7.37
N LEU A 551 -20.01 1.25 6.31
CA LEU A 551 -20.23 1.67 4.94
C LEU A 551 -21.73 1.74 4.60
N GLN A 552 -22.54 0.81 5.12
CA GLN A 552 -23.99 0.85 4.93
C GLN A 552 -24.61 2.08 5.59
N GLU A 553 -24.29 2.35 6.86
CA GLU A 553 -24.79 3.53 7.57
C GLU A 553 -24.38 4.83 6.88
N LEU A 554 -23.13 4.93 6.41
CA LEU A 554 -22.66 6.10 5.66
C LEU A 554 -23.42 6.27 4.34
N LYS A 555 -23.65 5.18 3.59
CA LYS A 555 -24.45 5.23 2.35
C LYS A 555 -25.84 5.77 2.61
N ASP A 556 -26.51 5.26 3.63
CA ASP A 556 -27.86 5.69 3.98
C ASP A 556 -27.87 7.20 4.29
N LYS A 557 -26.90 7.69 5.06
CA LYS A 557 -26.77 9.12 5.38
C LYS A 557 -26.42 10.01 4.19
N LEU A 558 -25.60 9.55 3.26
CA LEU A 558 -25.31 10.29 2.02
C LEU A 558 -26.53 10.30 1.08
N MET A 559 -27.30 9.21 1.01
CA MET A 559 -28.55 9.21 0.25
C MET A 559 -29.59 10.16 0.88
N GLU A 560 -29.68 10.21 2.21
CA GLU A 560 -30.50 11.20 2.94
C GLU A 560 -30.06 12.65 2.65
N ASP A 561 -28.76 12.90 2.51
CA ASP A 561 -28.17 14.21 2.12
C ASP A 561 -28.42 14.58 0.63
N GLY A 562 -29.03 13.68 -0.15
CA GLY A 562 -29.45 13.94 -1.52
C GLY A 562 -28.45 13.51 -2.59
N TRP A 563 -27.56 12.56 -2.31
CA TRP A 563 -26.77 11.89 -3.34
C TRP A 563 -27.60 10.82 -4.07
N GLU A 564 -27.57 10.82 -5.41
CA GLU A 564 -28.40 9.91 -6.24
C GLU A 564 -27.89 8.46 -6.17
N THR A 565 -26.57 8.27 -6.11
CA THR A 565 -25.95 6.93 -6.11
C THR A 565 -24.76 6.91 -5.17
N VAL A 566 -24.73 5.95 -4.24
CA VAL A 566 -23.60 5.76 -3.31
C VAL A 566 -23.18 4.29 -3.32
N PHE A 567 -21.92 4.03 -3.62
CA PHE A 567 -21.31 2.70 -3.62
C PHE A 567 -19.90 2.77 -3.06
N GLY A 568 -19.31 1.64 -2.66
CA GLY A 568 -17.98 1.59 -2.08
C GLY A 568 -17.25 0.27 -2.31
N THR A 569 -16.04 0.15 -1.76
CA THR A 569 -15.14 -0.99 -1.96
C THR A 569 -15.84 -2.34 -1.78
N SER A 570 -16.68 -2.51 -0.74
CA SER A 570 -17.37 -3.78 -0.51
C SER A 570 -18.37 -4.15 -1.62
N ASP A 571 -18.98 -3.18 -2.29
CA ASP A 571 -19.95 -3.45 -3.37
C ASP A 571 -19.26 -3.96 -4.64
N LEU A 572 -17.98 -3.59 -4.83
CA LEU A 572 -17.14 -4.11 -5.90
C LEU A 572 -16.87 -5.60 -5.68
N GLU A 573 -16.61 -6.00 -4.43
CA GLU A 573 -16.27 -7.37 -4.05
C GLU A 573 -17.47 -8.33 -4.07
N GLU A 574 -18.71 -7.83 -3.95
CA GLU A 574 -19.89 -8.68 -3.88
C GLU A 574 -20.27 -9.31 -5.24
N ASP A 575 -20.12 -10.63 -5.30
CA ASP A 575 -20.55 -11.54 -6.37
C ASP A 575 -22.07 -11.73 -6.42
N GLY A 576 -22.88 -10.65 -6.41
CA GLY A 576 -24.30 -10.66 -6.78
C GLY A 576 -25.24 -11.69 -6.10
N LYS A 577 -24.79 -12.41 -5.06
CA LYS A 577 -25.51 -13.51 -4.39
C LYS A 577 -26.37 -13.03 -3.23
N ARG A 578 -26.15 -11.80 -2.76
CA ARG A 578 -26.77 -11.29 -1.52
C ARG A 578 -27.85 -10.23 -1.71
N SER A 579 -27.92 -9.61 -2.88
CA SER A 579 -28.96 -8.63 -3.18
C SER A 579 -30.26 -9.34 -3.56
N LYS A 580 -31.12 -9.58 -2.57
CA LYS A 580 -32.56 -9.86 -2.79
C LYS A 580 -33.37 -8.56 -2.96
N GLU A 581 -32.75 -7.39 -2.75
CA GLU A 581 -33.45 -6.11 -2.60
C GLU A 581 -33.02 -5.02 -3.59
N ALA A 582 -31.94 -5.19 -4.36
CA ALA A 582 -31.70 -4.27 -5.48
C ALA A 582 -32.68 -4.61 -6.60
N LYS A 583 -33.82 -3.90 -6.63
CA LYS A 583 -34.63 -3.77 -7.85
C LYS A 583 -33.67 -3.42 -8.97
N SER A 584 -33.57 -4.35 -9.90
CA SER A 584 -32.79 -4.25 -11.11
C SER A 584 -33.01 -2.91 -11.78
N VAL A 585 -32.00 -2.05 -11.78
CA VAL A 585 -31.79 -1.15 -12.90
C VAL A 585 -31.60 -2.08 -14.11
N GLN A 586 -32.55 -2.04 -15.03
CA GLN A 586 -32.62 -2.93 -16.18
C GLN A 586 -31.32 -2.81 -17.00
N GLY A 587 -30.50 -3.86 -17.00
CA GLY A 587 -29.32 -4.00 -17.88
C GLY A 587 -27.97 -4.23 -17.21
N ALA A 588 -27.83 -4.03 -15.89
CA ALA A 588 -26.55 -4.26 -15.21
C ALA A 588 -26.26 -5.78 -15.08
N LYS A 589 -25.24 -6.28 -15.78
CA LYS A 589 -24.76 -7.67 -15.64
C LYS A 589 -24.40 -7.94 -14.17
N LYS A 590 -24.89 -9.07 -13.62
CA LYS A 590 -24.42 -9.64 -12.34
C LYS A 590 -22.91 -9.91 -12.45
N GLY A 591 -22.12 -9.42 -11.49
CA GLY A 591 -20.71 -9.81 -11.32
C GLY A 591 -19.92 -8.80 -10.47
N GLY A 592 -19.28 -9.28 -9.40
CA GLY A 592 -18.29 -8.52 -8.64
C GLY A 592 -16.89 -8.62 -9.26
N LEU A 593 -15.88 -8.17 -8.53
CA LEU A 593 -14.48 -8.42 -8.86
C LEU A 593 -14.20 -9.91 -8.86
N THR A 594 -13.48 -10.39 -9.88
CA THR A 594 -12.92 -11.74 -9.89
C THR A 594 -11.92 -11.91 -8.75
N LYS A 595 -11.58 -13.15 -8.38
CA LYS A 595 -10.57 -13.42 -7.33
C LYS A 595 -9.20 -12.76 -7.61
N GLU A 596 -8.84 -12.66 -8.88
CA GLU A 596 -7.61 -11.98 -9.31
C GLU A 596 -7.75 -10.47 -9.10
N GLU A 597 -8.87 -9.87 -9.50
CA GLU A 597 -9.12 -8.44 -9.26
C GLU A 597 -9.24 -8.09 -7.78
N GLN A 598 -9.83 -8.97 -6.96
CA GLN A 598 -9.90 -8.80 -5.50
C GLN A 598 -8.51 -8.71 -4.86
N GLY A 599 -7.54 -9.48 -5.37
CA GLY A 599 -6.16 -9.40 -4.86
C GLY A 599 -5.44 -8.10 -5.23
N VAL A 600 -5.96 -7.36 -6.22
CA VAL A 600 -5.47 -6.02 -6.60
C VAL A 600 -6.52 -4.92 -6.39
N SER A 601 -7.51 -5.14 -5.52
CA SER A 601 -8.65 -4.22 -5.36
C SER A 601 -8.24 -2.81 -4.98
N VAL A 602 -7.16 -2.63 -4.21
CA VAL A 602 -6.61 -1.30 -3.91
C VAL A 602 -6.23 -0.50 -5.17
N ALA A 603 -5.73 -1.16 -6.22
CA ALA A 603 -5.45 -0.49 -7.49
C ALA A 603 -6.73 -0.17 -8.27
N VAL A 604 -7.79 -0.99 -8.13
CA VAL A 604 -9.12 -0.70 -8.68
C VAL A 604 -9.74 0.51 -7.99
N ASP A 605 -9.71 0.56 -6.65
CA ASP A 605 -10.16 1.70 -5.85
C ASP A 605 -9.42 2.98 -6.26
N MET A 606 -8.10 2.91 -6.40
CA MET A 606 -7.30 4.04 -6.88
C MET A 606 -7.63 4.43 -8.32
N GLY A 607 -7.85 3.48 -9.23
CA GLY A 607 -8.24 3.78 -10.61
C GLY A 607 -9.59 4.49 -10.72
N LEU A 608 -10.57 4.14 -9.87
CA LEU A 608 -11.83 4.87 -9.73
C LEU A 608 -11.61 6.27 -9.17
N ALA A 609 -10.83 6.40 -8.09
CA ALA A 609 -10.55 7.68 -7.44
C ALA A 609 -9.76 8.64 -8.34
N GLU A 610 -8.77 8.11 -9.07
CA GLU A 610 -7.98 8.84 -10.04
C GLU A 610 -8.85 9.39 -11.17
N SER A 611 -9.84 8.63 -11.62
CA SER A 611 -10.72 9.00 -12.73
C SER A 611 -11.95 9.80 -12.29
N ALA A 612 -12.21 9.99 -10.99
CA ALA A 612 -13.39 10.71 -10.51
C ALA A 612 -13.37 12.19 -10.92
N GLU A 613 -14.53 12.83 -11.06
CA GLU A 613 -14.60 14.26 -11.32
C GLU A 613 -14.01 15.06 -10.15
N VAL A 614 -14.35 14.66 -8.92
CA VAL A 614 -13.78 15.20 -7.68
C VAL A 614 -13.25 14.07 -6.79
N PHE A 615 -12.08 14.28 -6.18
CA PHE A 615 -11.50 13.38 -5.19
C PHE A 615 -11.39 14.07 -3.83
N VAL A 616 -11.87 13.42 -2.76
CA VAL A 616 -11.73 13.85 -1.37
C VAL A 616 -10.84 12.84 -0.64
N GLY A 617 -9.61 13.22 -0.32
CA GLY A 617 -8.61 12.36 0.28
C GLY A 617 -8.53 12.46 1.80
N ASN A 618 -7.93 11.45 2.43
CA ASN A 618 -7.42 11.54 3.79
C ASN A 618 -6.00 12.12 3.72
N GLY A 619 -5.80 13.31 4.28
CA GLY A 619 -4.54 14.06 4.16
C GLY A 619 -3.30 13.33 4.69
N PHE A 620 -3.47 12.41 5.64
CA PHE A 620 -2.40 11.60 6.23
C PHE A 620 -2.13 10.28 5.51
N SER A 621 -2.87 9.96 4.44
CA SER A 621 -2.71 8.68 3.75
C SER A 621 -1.82 8.75 2.52
N SER A 622 -0.86 7.84 2.42
CA SER A 622 -0.07 7.61 1.21
C SER A 622 -0.92 7.21 0.00
N LEU A 623 -2.07 6.53 0.21
CA LEU A 623 -3.02 6.23 -0.87
C LEU A 623 -3.56 7.52 -1.49
N SER A 624 -4.05 8.44 -0.66
CA SER A 624 -4.56 9.73 -1.14
C SER A 624 -3.47 10.54 -1.83
N ALA A 625 -2.24 10.52 -1.31
CA ALA A 625 -1.11 11.20 -1.93
C ALA A 625 -0.79 10.65 -3.32
N ASN A 626 -0.86 9.33 -3.51
CA ASN A 626 -0.67 8.70 -4.81
C ASN A 626 -1.82 9.04 -5.78
N VAL A 627 -3.07 8.99 -5.35
CA VAL A 627 -4.22 9.38 -6.20
C VAL A 627 -4.07 10.84 -6.65
N VAL A 628 -3.72 11.73 -5.72
CA VAL A 628 -3.45 13.15 -5.99
C VAL A 628 -2.33 13.32 -7.03
N MET A 629 -1.22 12.61 -6.87
CA MET A 629 -0.09 12.64 -7.79
C MET A 629 -0.51 12.26 -9.21
N LEU A 630 -1.24 11.14 -9.33
CA LEU A 630 -1.69 10.61 -10.62
C LEU A 630 -2.73 11.53 -11.29
N ARG A 631 -3.65 12.12 -10.50
CA ARG A 631 -4.60 13.13 -10.98
C ARG A 631 -3.90 14.37 -11.51
N SER A 632 -2.89 14.87 -10.78
CA SER A 632 -2.07 16.01 -11.20
C SER A 632 -1.32 15.71 -12.52
N ALA A 633 -0.77 14.49 -12.64
CA ALA A 633 -0.09 14.02 -13.85
C ALA A 633 -1.02 13.97 -15.08
N LYS A 634 -2.28 13.54 -14.88
CA LYS A 634 -3.32 13.52 -15.92
C LYS A 634 -3.90 14.90 -16.22
N GLY A 635 -3.45 15.95 -15.54
CA GLY A 635 -3.90 17.33 -15.79
C GLY A 635 -5.26 17.66 -15.17
N PHE A 636 -5.73 16.89 -14.19
CA PHE A 636 -6.88 17.31 -13.39
C PHE A 636 -6.56 18.61 -12.65
N LYS A 637 -7.54 19.51 -12.56
CA LYS A 637 -7.39 20.79 -11.87
C LYS A 637 -7.10 20.56 -10.39
N THR A 638 -6.22 21.37 -9.79
CA THR A 638 -5.90 21.29 -8.35
C THR A 638 -7.15 21.33 -7.48
N LEU A 639 -8.12 22.20 -7.80
CA LEU A 639 -9.39 22.35 -7.07
C LEU A 639 -10.29 21.09 -7.08
N SER A 640 -10.06 20.16 -8.01
CA SER A 640 -10.77 18.87 -8.05
C SER A 640 -10.19 17.82 -7.09
N ASN A 641 -9.16 18.20 -6.32
CA ASN A 641 -8.57 17.41 -5.25
C ASN A 641 -8.80 18.14 -3.93
N ARG A 642 -9.56 17.51 -3.04
CA ARG A 642 -9.97 18.02 -1.74
C ARG A 642 -9.47 17.10 -0.63
N MET A 643 -9.46 17.59 0.60
CA MET A 643 -9.12 16.79 1.80
C MET A 643 -10.28 16.77 2.80
N LEU A 644 -10.35 15.68 3.56
CA LEU A 644 -11.18 15.59 4.75
C LEU A 644 -10.80 16.65 5.78
#